data_AF-A0A940AUN4-F1
#
_entry.id   AF-A0A940AUN4-F1
#
_cell.length_a   1.000
_cell.length_b   1.000
_cell.length_c   1.000
_cell.angle_alpha   90.00
_cell.angle_beta   90.00
_cell.angle_gamma   90.00
#
_symmetry.space_group_name_H-M   'P 1'
#
loop_
_entity.id
_entity.type
_entity.pdbx_description
1 polymer ?
#
loop_
_entity_poly.entity_id
_entity_poly.type
_entity_poly.pdbx_seq_one_letter_code
_entity_poly.pdbx_strand_id
1 'polypeptide(L)'
;MKAIRQFLRRVCQTGVRRPGCVRTVAMGRERAFQAWDVGDDTFIFEKGISKHLGERPSVLVAEKRDLKHGRTGRVFTMTTGNHSVAAFPLLDGRFWKISRIPSVRRGDVLMHAILCANVVNDTIEISQRDVPSPKLYAADGWLLGTAGFAMNDIVMGDRNETTLVHYRELGQEWRVKPLAWTEAEMKVALAGSKKRIATKLNYYHSARGVHFLSFSELRRFAGLAQDNPTEFVRGIKELVSVYEGQPCSFSRMPKYRGHHEIELFGLRRGVALERLIPELERLMESVALGRLGQLGVIQKTQEILSLYESLLTRPEFADETSRAFVESMYMHITGEIYAVAGEGSTPAFDDRRTALPGATYVGGRAVMHPGADNRSEVLLANLRGLMSKDEIVEYANVYEIRQAEGVPIGTGKTREIVYKTNRSPLEKSLIEKRLSSARRGYGSYMLARIGALKALGLTLSDNYMLLRRRPHKGRRPVDFYIRERCEGEPMDSIPANYFCNADDASVEEKDVVLGLATLMGDAAAQNMAMKKYDPETQSPLYGVGKEIYEFEYDIIRERVVPKRVATCSVRGSFGWPDISFTDENLHALASFYLGHYAHALKIYQKRHAVTMAEVAERFMGGFEYRTHALAWQLSVMRDEFENFRPALPSVYNFERKWAFVMWSLERQERRIQIFRRLFMEKVALVEGAAVAGGEGSATTT
;
A
#
# COMPACT_ATOMS: atom_id res chain seq x y z
N MET A 1 -3.80 -20.08 -21.68
CA MET A 1 -3.36 -21.48 -21.47
C MET A 1 -3.02 -21.66 -20.01
N LYS A 2 -3.10 -22.89 -19.45
CA LYS A 2 -2.82 -23.12 -18.03
C LYS A 2 -1.36 -23.53 -17.78
N ALA A 3 -0.51 -22.61 -17.28
CA ALA A 3 0.93 -22.74 -17.07
C ALA A 3 1.32 -23.96 -16.23
N ILE A 4 0.69 -24.19 -15.07
CA ILE A 4 1.03 -25.32 -14.18
C ILE A 4 0.74 -26.66 -14.87
N ARG A 5 -0.38 -26.74 -15.61
CA ARG A 5 -0.73 -27.96 -16.36
C ARG A 5 0.24 -28.23 -17.52
N GLN A 6 0.79 -27.19 -18.12
CA GLN A 6 1.80 -27.32 -19.17
C GLN A 6 3.14 -27.76 -18.56
N PHE A 7 3.54 -27.14 -17.46
CA PHE A 7 4.71 -27.52 -16.67
C PHE A 7 4.68 -29.02 -16.28
N LEU A 8 3.58 -29.47 -15.65
CA LEU A 8 3.40 -30.86 -15.25
C LEU A 8 3.52 -31.83 -16.42
N ARG A 9 2.85 -31.51 -17.55
CA ARG A 9 2.91 -32.35 -18.76
C ARG A 9 4.32 -32.43 -19.31
N ARG A 10 5.01 -31.29 -19.41
CA ARG A 10 6.39 -31.23 -19.89
C ARG A 10 7.31 -32.09 -19.04
N VAL A 11 7.31 -31.91 -17.71
CA VAL A 11 8.14 -32.71 -16.80
C VAL A 11 7.85 -34.21 -16.93
N CYS A 12 6.58 -34.61 -16.99
CA CYS A 12 6.22 -36.02 -17.15
C CYS A 12 6.61 -36.61 -18.52
N GLN A 13 6.69 -35.79 -19.57
CA GLN A 13 7.04 -36.21 -20.93
C GLN A 13 8.55 -36.24 -21.16
N THR A 14 9.28 -35.27 -20.62
CA THR A 14 10.72 -35.10 -20.89
C THR A 14 11.61 -35.68 -19.79
N GLY A 15 11.07 -35.89 -18.59
CA GLY A 15 11.82 -36.37 -17.43
C GLY A 15 11.92 -37.89 -17.35
N VAL A 16 13.03 -38.38 -16.82
CA VAL A 16 13.24 -39.80 -16.50
C VAL A 16 12.52 -40.12 -15.20
N ARG A 17 11.49 -40.95 -15.27
CA ARG A 17 10.71 -41.35 -14.10
C ARG A 17 11.54 -42.25 -13.17
N ARG A 18 11.59 -41.91 -11.88
CA ARG A 18 12.21 -42.77 -10.85
C ARG A 18 11.37 -44.03 -10.59
N PRO A 19 12.01 -45.17 -10.30
CA PRO A 19 11.30 -46.41 -10.02
C PRO A 19 10.50 -46.31 -8.72
N GLY A 20 9.34 -46.97 -8.71
CA GLY A 20 8.46 -47.09 -7.55
C GLY A 20 7.59 -45.86 -7.25
N CYS A 21 6.95 -45.88 -6.07
CA CYS A 21 6.23 -44.76 -5.49
C CYS A 21 6.50 -44.71 -4.00
N VAL A 22 6.57 -43.51 -3.43
CA VAL A 22 6.72 -43.32 -1.98
C VAL A 22 5.35 -43.05 -1.38
N ARG A 23 4.95 -43.87 -0.41
CA ARG A 23 3.67 -43.72 0.30
C ARG A 23 3.91 -43.10 1.67
N THR A 24 3.07 -42.15 2.05
CA THR A 24 3.09 -41.54 3.39
C THR A 24 1.66 -41.39 3.90
N VAL A 25 1.47 -41.62 5.19
CA VAL A 25 0.20 -41.32 5.87
C VAL A 25 0.37 -39.96 6.53
N ALA A 26 -0.49 -39.01 6.17
CA ALA A 26 -0.49 -37.68 6.78
C ALA A 26 -1.92 -37.18 6.88
N MET A 27 -2.27 -36.60 8.04
CA MET A 27 -3.63 -36.14 8.34
C MET A 27 -4.70 -37.23 8.14
N GLY A 28 -4.39 -38.48 8.53
CA GLY A 28 -5.31 -39.62 8.41
C GLY A 28 -5.54 -40.13 6.98
N ARG A 29 -4.83 -39.62 5.98
CA ARG A 29 -4.96 -40.02 4.56
C ARG A 29 -3.65 -40.60 4.03
N GLU A 30 -3.72 -41.75 3.34
CA GLU A 30 -2.59 -42.29 2.59
C GLU A 30 -2.40 -41.50 1.28
N ARG A 31 -1.16 -41.10 1.00
CA ARG A 31 -0.76 -40.32 -0.17
C ARG A 31 0.41 -40.99 -0.86
N ALA A 32 0.39 -41.00 -2.20
CA ALA A 32 1.42 -41.64 -3.02
C ALA A 32 2.14 -40.61 -3.91
N PHE A 33 3.47 -40.63 -3.89
CA PHE A 33 4.33 -39.71 -4.64
C PHE A 33 5.10 -40.43 -5.75
N GLN A 34 5.30 -39.72 -6.86
CA GLN A 34 6.09 -40.13 -8.01
C GLN A 34 7.14 -39.05 -8.31
N ALA A 35 8.29 -39.42 -8.85
CA ALA A 35 9.35 -38.48 -9.16
C ALA A 35 9.88 -38.64 -10.60
N TRP A 36 10.32 -37.52 -11.16
CA TRP A 36 10.96 -37.41 -12.47
C TRP A 36 12.24 -36.59 -12.34
N ASP A 37 13.32 -37.06 -12.94
CA ASP A 37 14.57 -36.32 -13.05
C ASP A 37 14.64 -35.64 -14.44
N VAL A 38 14.94 -34.34 -14.48
CA VAL A 38 15.18 -33.58 -15.71
C VAL A 38 16.53 -32.90 -15.56
N GLY A 39 17.55 -33.42 -16.26
CA GLY A 39 18.94 -33.03 -16.00
C GLY A 39 19.30 -33.27 -14.53
N ASP A 40 19.85 -32.25 -13.88
CA ASP A 40 20.23 -32.30 -12.46
C ASP A 40 19.06 -32.05 -11.50
N ASP A 41 17.85 -31.74 -11.98
CA ASP A 41 16.70 -31.40 -11.14
C ASP A 41 15.79 -32.62 -10.90
N THR A 42 15.13 -32.67 -9.73
CA THR A 42 14.15 -33.71 -9.40
C THR A 42 12.79 -33.09 -9.07
N PHE A 43 11.75 -33.55 -9.75
CA PHE A 43 10.38 -33.12 -9.57
C PHE A 43 9.56 -34.24 -8.93
N ILE A 44 8.91 -33.97 -7.81
CA ILE A 44 8.16 -34.94 -7.01
C ILE A 44 6.70 -34.50 -6.94
N PHE A 45 5.79 -35.33 -7.45
CA PHE A 45 4.37 -35.02 -7.51
C PHE A 45 3.52 -36.07 -6.80
N GLU A 46 2.51 -35.62 -6.06
CA GLU A 46 1.44 -36.50 -5.59
C GLU A 46 0.67 -37.08 -6.80
N LYS A 47 0.40 -38.38 -6.78
CA LYS A 47 -0.30 -39.07 -7.86
C LYS A 47 -1.69 -38.44 -8.05
N GLY A 48 -1.97 -37.95 -9.26
CA GLY A 48 -3.25 -37.31 -9.61
C GLY A 48 -3.32 -35.80 -9.38
N ILE A 49 -2.23 -35.15 -8.96
CA ILE A 49 -2.20 -33.72 -8.61
C ILE A 49 -2.77 -32.79 -9.70
N SER A 50 -2.65 -33.14 -10.97
CA SER A 50 -3.17 -32.36 -12.10
C SER A 50 -4.69 -32.17 -12.08
N LYS A 51 -5.43 -33.07 -11.41
CA LYS A 51 -6.89 -32.99 -11.22
C LYS A 51 -7.29 -32.09 -10.05
N HIS A 52 -6.36 -31.81 -9.14
CA HIS A 52 -6.61 -31.12 -7.86
C HIS A 52 -5.95 -29.75 -7.76
N LEU A 53 -5.57 -29.14 -8.90
CA LEU A 53 -4.94 -27.81 -8.91
C LEU A 53 -5.85 -26.70 -8.33
N GLY A 54 -7.17 -26.91 -8.27
CA GLY A 54 -8.11 -26.00 -7.64
C GLY A 54 -8.02 -25.97 -6.10
N GLU A 55 -7.42 -26.99 -5.48
CA GLU A 55 -7.27 -27.12 -4.02
C GLU A 55 -6.05 -26.36 -3.47
N ARG A 56 -5.46 -25.50 -4.29
CA ARG A 56 -4.24 -24.74 -4.02
C ARG A 56 -3.06 -25.58 -3.50
N PRO A 57 -2.60 -26.59 -4.28
CA PRO A 57 -1.50 -27.46 -3.89
C PRO A 57 -0.30 -26.76 -3.27
N SER A 58 0.23 -27.33 -2.19
CA SER A 58 1.47 -26.89 -1.57
C SER A 58 2.67 -27.34 -2.40
N VAL A 59 3.63 -26.44 -2.55
CA VAL A 59 4.87 -26.62 -3.30
C VAL A 59 6.06 -26.39 -2.36
N LEU A 60 7.13 -27.17 -2.54
CA LEU A 60 8.42 -26.92 -1.91
C LEU A 60 9.49 -26.81 -2.98
N VAL A 61 10.38 -25.83 -2.85
CA VAL A 61 11.57 -25.67 -3.68
C VAL A 61 12.81 -25.67 -2.79
N ALA A 62 13.76 -26.56 -3.05
CA ALA A 62 14.98 -26.70 -2.28
C ALA A 62 16.18 -26.96 -3.19
N GLU A 63 17.37 -26.48 -2.82
CA GLU A 63 18.60 -26.88 -3.51
C GLU A 63 19.07 -28.23 -3.00
N LYS A 64 19.48 -29.13 -3.91
CA LYS A 64 19.91 -30.48 -3.52
C LYS A 64 21.11 -30.46 -2.59
N ARG A 65 22.01 -29.47 -2.71
CA ARG A 65 23.15 -29.28 -1.81
C ARG A 65 22.76 -29.04 -0.35
N ASP A 66 21.60 -28.43 -0.11
CA ASP A 66 21.08 -28.19 1.25
C ASP A 66 20.50 -29.48 1.87
N LEU A 67 20.06 -30.41 1.01
CA LEU A 67 19.52 -31.71 1.43
C LEU A 67 20.60 -32.79 1.57
N LYS A 68 21.63 -32.72 0.73
CA LYS A 68 22.75 -33.66 0.69
C LYS A 68 23.97 -33.00 0.07
N HIS A 69 25.06 -32.95 0.83
CA HIS A 69 26.31 -32.32 0.40
C HIS A 69 26.82 -32.86 -0.95
N GLY A 70 27.39 -31.99 -1.77
CA GLY A 70 27.98 -32.33 -3.08
C GLY A 70 26.96 -32.63 -4.20
N ARG A 71 25.67 -32.41 -3.99
CA ARG A 71 24.64 -32.58 -5.04
C ARG A 71 24.31 -31.26 -5.74
N THR A 72 24.23 -31.31 -7.07
CA THR A 72 23.80 -30.21 -7.93
C THR A 72 22.30 -30.31 -8.23
N GLY A 73 21.71 -29.20 -8.70
CA GLY A 73 20.30 -29.09 -9.06
C GLY A 73 19.36 -28.82 -7.88
N ARG A 74 18.05 -28.82 -8.17
CA ARG A 74 16.97 -28.53 -7.23
C ARG A 74 15.98 -29.68 -7.09
N VAL A 75 15.21 -29.62 -6.01
CA VAL A 75 14.04 -30.44 -5.77
C VAL A 75 12.80 -29.55 -5.79
N PHE A 76 11.81 -29.95 -6.57
CA PHE A 76 10.49 -29.33 -6.61
C PHE A 76 9.46 -30.37 -6.17
N THR A 77 8.67 -30.09 -5.15
CA THR A 77 7.58 -30.98 -4.73
C THR A 77 6.22 -30.33 -4.92
N MET A 78 5.17 -31.11 -5.16
CA MET A 78 3.78 -30.62 -5.18
C MET A 78 2.79 -31.65 -4.62
N THR A 79 1.94 -31.22 -3.70
CA THR A 79 0.93 -32.05 -3.03
C THR A 79 -0.36 -31.29 -2.75
N THR A 80 -1.49 -31.99 -2.72
CA THR A 80 -2.81 -31.47 -2.27
C THR A 80 -2.88 -31.26 -0.75
N GLY A 81 -1.90 -31.76 0.01
CA GLY A 81 -1.77 -31.48 1.43
C GLY A 81 -1.14 -30.13 1.74
N ASN A 82 -0.93 -29.85 3.03
CA ASN A 82 -0.10 -28.73 3.48
C ASN A 82 1.40 -29.01 3.21
N HIS A 83 2.26 -28.01 3.43
CA HIS A 83 3.71 -28.12 3.18
C HIS A 83 4.38 -29.29 3.92
N SER A 84 3.90 -29.66 5.13
CA SER A 84 4.52 -30.72 5.93
C SER A 84 4.37 -32.11 5.33
N VAL A 85 3.31 -32.35 4.55
CA VAL A 85 3.06 -33.63 3.85
C VAL A 85 4.20 -33.99 2.91
N ALA A 86 4.81 -33.00 2.24
CA ALA A 86 5.98 -33.21 1.39
C ALA A 86 7.31 -32.95 2.15
N ALA A 87 7.32 -32.03 3.12
CA ALA A 87 8.54 -31.65 3.82
C ALA A 87 9.13 -32.79 4.66
N PHE A 88 8.31 -33.50 5.44
CA PHE A 88 8.82 -34.59 6.29
C PHE A 88 9.47 -35.73 5.48
N PRO A 89 8.80 -36.35 4.49
CA PRO A 89 9.43 -37.41 3.69
C PRO A 89 10.61 -36.92 2.84
N LEU A 90 10.68 -35.62 2.54
CA LEU A 90 11.85 -35.03 1.90
C LEU A 90 13.03 -34.95 2.88
N LEU A 91 12.84 -34.38 4.06
CA LEU A 91 13.89 -34.12 5.04
C LEU A 91 14.43 -35.39 5.68
N ASP A 92 13.57 -36.37 5.98
CA ASP A 92 13.97 -37.65 6.57
C ASP A 92 14.56 -38.66 5.56
N GLY A 93 14.52 -38.34 4.27
CA GLY A 93 15.13 -39.13 3.20
C GLY A 93 14.23 -40.22 2.60
N ARG A 94 12.95 -40.31 2.99
CA ARG A 94 12.00 -41.27 2.39
C ARG A 94 11.80 -41.05 0.89
N PHE A 95 11.91 -39.82 0.39
CA PHE A 95 11.93 -39.55 -1.05
C PHE A 95 13.25 -39.99 -1.70
N TRP A 96 13.30 -41.26 -2.15
CA TRP A 96 14.39 -41.87 -2.92
C TRP A 96 15.80 -41.54 -2.38
N LYS A 97 15.95 -41.40 -1.06
CA LYS A 97 17.21 -41.04 -0.39
C LYS A 97 17.87 -39.76 -0.95
N ILE A 98 17.04 -38.81 -1.39
CA ILE A 98 17.47 -37.51 -1.92
C ILE A 98 18.12 -36.68 -0.81
N SER A 99 17.60 -36.76 0.42
CA SER A 99 18.13 -36.09 1.61
C SER A 99 18.98 -37.03 2.48
N ARG A 100 19.96 -36.46 3.19
CA ARG A 100 20.69 -37.11 4.29
C ARG A 100 20.89 -36.11 5.46
N ILE A 101 19.81 -35.49 5.92
CA ILE A 101 19.85 -34.49 7.00
C ILE A 101 19.68 -35.17 8.37
N PRO A 102 20.59 -34.93 9.35
CA PRO A 102 20.42 -35.38 10.73
C PRO A 102 19.15 -34.81 11.36
N SER A 103 18.46 -35.57 12.22
CA SER A 103 17.17 -35.18 12.82
C SER A 103 17.19 -33.76 13.42
N VAL A 104 18.25 -33.44 14.18
CA VAL A 104 18.44 -32.16 14.87
C VAL A 104 18.54 -30.95 13.94
N ARG A 105 18.91 -31.13 12.67
CA ARG A 105 19.06 -30.05 11.68
C ARG A 105 17.85 -29.88 10.75
N ARG A 106 16.86 -30.77 10.83
CA ARG A 106 15.73 -30.77 9.88
C ARG A 106 14.86 -29.53 10.01
N GLY A 107 14.67 -29.03 11.24
CA GLY A 107 13.96 -27.79 11.52
C GLY A 107 14.63 -26.60 10.83
N ASP A 108 15.93 -26.41 11.09
CA ASP A 108 16.72 -25.32 10.50
C ASP A 108 16.71 -25.35 8.98
N VAL A 109 16.86 -26.54 8.36
CA VAL A 109 16.82 -26.67 6.90
C VAL A 109 15.43 -26.32 6.36
N LEU A 110 14.36 -26.77 7.02
CA LEU A 110 13.00 -26.41 6.63
C LEU A 110 12.74 -24.91 6.69
N MET A 111 13.26 -24.25 7.73
CA MET A 111 13.07 -22.81 7.95
C MET A 111 13.90 -21.93 7.01
N HIS A 112 15.17 -22.30 6.78
CA HIS A 112 16.15 -21.40 6.15
C HIS A 112 16.61 -21.84 4.76
N ALA A 113 16.28 -23.05 4.31
CA ALA A 113 16.75 -23.57 3.03
C ALA A 113 15.64 -24.08 2.09
N ILE A 114 14.42 -24.28 2.58
CA ILE A 114 13.28 -24.75 1.78
C ILE A 114 12.28 -23.61 1.58
N LEU A 115 12.14 -23.16 0.34
CA LEU A 115 11.09 -22.21 -0.03
C LEU A 115 9.75 -22.93 -0.10
N CYS A 116 8.77 -22.36 0.57
CA CYS A 116 7.39 -22.82 0.52
C CYS A 116 6.64 -22.02 -0.53
N ALA A 117 5.76 -22.66 -1.27
CA ALA A 117 4.90 -21.99 -2.23
C ALA A 117 3.54 -22.70 -2.32
N ASN A 118 2.59 -22.07 -2.98
CA ASN A 118 1.29 -22.64 -3.28
C ASN A 118 0.92 -22.39 -4.74
N VAL A 119 0.22 -23.33 -5.36
CA VAL A 119 -0.41 -23.08 -6.65
C VAL A 119 -1.70 -22.29 -6.41
N VAL A 120 -1.83 -21.09 -6.97
CA VAL A 120 -3.04 -20.26 -6.83
C VAL A 120 -3.43 -19.73 -8.19
N ASN A 121 -4.66 -19.99 -8.65
CA ASN A 121 -5.13 -19.53 -9.96
C ASN A 121 -4.17 -19.83 -11.11
N ASP A 122 -3.48 -20.99 -11.03
CA ASP A 122 -2.50 -21.45 -12.02
C ASP A 122 -1.18 -20.64 -12.09
N THR A 123 -0.86 -19.90 -11.03
CA THR A 123 0.47 -19.35 -10.73
C THR A 123 1.10 -20.04 -9.53
N ILE A 124 2.40 -19.85 -9.31
CA ILE A 124 3.12 -20.23 -8.10
C ILE A 124 3.27 -18.99 -7.22
N GLU A 125 2.58 -18.97 -6.09
CA GLU A 125 2.77 -17.96 -5.04
C GLU A 125 3.83 -18.44 -4.05
N ILE A 126 5.00 -17.81 -4.03
CA ILE A 126 6.14 -18.16 -3.16
C ILE A 126 6.06 -17.42 -1.84
N SER A 127 6.15 -18.13 -0.73
CA SER A 127 6.35 -17.59 0.62
C SER A 127 7.81 -17.76 1.04
N GLN A 128 8.52 -16.64 1.18
CA GLN A 128 9.91 -16.57 1.60
C GLN A 128 10.08 -17.01 3.07
N ARG A 129 9.19 -16.59 3.98
CA ARG A 129 9.31 -16.80 5.44
C ARG A 129 10.71 -16.37 5.95
N ASP A 130 11.45 -17.29 6.60
CA ASP A 130 12.79 -17.06 7.15
C ASP A 130 13.91 -17.51 6.19
N VAL A 131 13.59 -17.83 4.93
CA VAL A 131 14.58 -18.16 3.92
C VAL A 131 15.32 -16.89 3.48
N PRO A 132 16.67 -16.87 3.48
CA PRO A 132 17.43 -15.72 3.03
C PRO A 132 17.09 -15.32 1.59
N SER A 133 16.98 -14.01 1.34
CA SER A 133 16.59 -13.46 0.03
C SER A 133 17.46 -13.95 -1.15
N PRO A 134 18.79 -14.16 -1.01
CA PRO A 134 19.59 -14.75 -2.10
C PRO A 134 19.11 -16.13 -2.57
N LYS A 135 18.58 -16.97 -1.67
CA LYS A 135 18.00 -18.27 -2.04
C LYS A 135 16.68 -18.11 -2.79
N LEU A 136 15.87 -17.12 -2.41
CA LEU A 136 14.66 -16.76 -3.15
C LEU A 136 15.01 -16.32 -4.58
N TYR A 137 15.98 -15.42 -4.75
CA TYR A 137 16.38 -14.92 -6.08
C TYR A 137 16.92 -16.05 -6.97
N ALA A 138 17.73 -16.95 -6.41
CA ALA A 138 18.27 -18.09 -7.12
C ALA A 138 17.18 -19.10 -7.53
N ALA A 139 16.18 -19.32 -6.68
CA ALA A 139 15.03 -20.15 -7.00
C ALA A 139 14.14 -19.50 -8.07
N ASP A 140 13.91 -18.18 -7.99
CA ASP A 140 13.16 -17.43 -9.00
C ASP A 140 13.83 -17.51 -10.38
N GLY A 141 15.14 -17.21 -10.45
CA GLY A 141 15.91 -17.33 -11.69
C GLY A 141 15.86 -18.74 -12.28
N TRP A 142 15.82 -19.77 -11.45
CA TRP A 142 15.63 -21.16 -11.91
C TRP A 142 14.21 -21.47 -12.35
N LEU A 143 13.19 -20.93 -11.68
CA LEU A 143 11.79 -21.09 -12.09
C LEU A 143 11.58 -20.48 -13.48
N LEU A 144 12.11 -19.28 -13.71
CA LEU A 144 12.00 -18.59 -15.00
C LEU A 144 12.89 -19.20 -16.09
N GLY A 145 14.08 -19.66 -15.72
CA GLY A 145 15.03 -20.30 -16.63
C GLY A 145 14.74 -21.79 -16.83
N THR A 146 15.42 -22.64 -16.06
CA THR A 146 15.41 -24.10 -16.21
C THR A 146 14.03 -24.72 -16.07
N ALA A 147 13.22 -24.27 -15.11
CA ALA A 147 11.86 -24.74 -14.94
C ALA A 147 10.88 -24.09 -15.92
N GLY A 148 11.31 -23.12 -16.75
CA GLY A 148 10.60 -22.59 -17.90
C GLY A 148 9.20 -22.05 -17.62
N PHE A 149 9.03 -21.34 -16.50
CA PHE A 149 7.85 -20.51 -16.21
C PHE A 149 8.02 -19.11 -16.81
N ALA A 150 6.92 -18.46 -17.17
CA ALA A 150 6.95 -17.04 -17.51
C ALA A 150 6.92 -16.17 -16.24
N MET A 151 7.33 -14.91 -16.36
CA MET A 151 7.33 -13.96 -15.23
C MET A 151 5.97 -13.84 -14.53
N ASN A 152 4.89 -13.85 -15.31
CA ASN A 152 3.51 -13.74 -14.81
C ASN A 152 2.99 -15.05 -14.18
N ASP A 153 3.74 -16.15 -14.25
CA ASP A 153 3.37 -17.43 -13.64
C ASP A 153 3.91 -17.54 -12.20
N ILE A 154 4.80 -16.64 -11.78
CA ILE A 154 5.47 -16.66 -10.48
C ILE A 154 5.21 -15.35 -9.73
N VAL A 155 4.65 -15.46 -8.52
CA VAL A 155 4.29 -14.34 -7.65
C VAL A 155 5.00 -14.49 -6.31
N MET A 156 5.59 -13.40 -5.81
CA MET A 156 6.16 -13.35 -4.46
C MET A 156 5.04 -12.98 -3.49
N GLY A 157 4.65 -13.93 -2.64
CA GLY A 157 3.58 -13.75 -1.66
C GLY A 157 3.99 -12.88 -0.48
N ASP A 158 5.24 -12.99 -0.03
CA ASP A 158 5.74 -12.27 1.14
C ASP A 158 6.42 -10.95 0.74
N ARG A 159 6.12 -9.89 1.49
CA ARG A 159 6.73 -8.57 1.34
C ARG A 159 7.87 -8.40 2.35
N ASN A 160 9.08 -8.77 1.93
CA ASN A 160 10.32 -8.48 2.65
C ASN A 160 10.99 -7.27 2.00
N GLU A 161 11.47 -6.30 2.77
CA GLU A 161 12.14 -5.09 2.28
C GLU A 161 13.29 -5.40 1.31
N THR A 162 14.19 -6.32 1.67
CA THR A 162 15.30 -6.73 0.78
C THR A 162 14.80 -7.34 -0.53
N THR A 163 13.71 -8.10 -0.48
CA THR A 163 13.08 -8.72 -1.64
C THR A 163 12.37 -7.68 -2.51
N LEU A 164 11.67 -6.72 -1.89
CA LEU A 164 11.02 -5.60 -2.55
C LEU A 164 12.04 -4.74 -3.30
N VAL A 165 13.14 -4.35 -2.63
CA VAL A 165 14.23 -3.58 -3.25
C VAL A 165 14.79 -4.33 -4.45
N HIS A 166 15.12 -5.62 -4.30
CA HIS A 166 15.65 -6.42 -5.41
C HIS A 166 14.71 -6.44 -6.63
N TYR A 167 13.42 -6.75 -6.44
CA TYR A 167 12.49 -6.78 -7.57
C TYR A 167 12.17 -5.39 -8.11
N ARG A 168 12.20 -4.34 -7.29
CA ARG A 168 12.07 -2.94 -7.72
C ARG A 168 13.23 -2.53 -8.62
N GLU A 169 14.46 -2.87 -8.25
CA GLU A 169 15.67 -2.63 -9.05
C GLU A 169 15.68 -3.41 -10.37
N LEU A 170 14.87 -4.47 -10.48
CA LEU A 170 14.65 -5.19 -11.74
C LEU A 170 13.47 -4.63 -12.56
N GLY A 171 12.72 -3.66 -12.05
CA GLY A 171 11.44 -3.18 -12.62
C GLY A 171 10.28 -4.18 -12.47
N GLN A 172 10.45 -5.19 -11.62
CA GLN A 172 9.61 -6.38 -11.48
C GLN A 172 8.76 -6.37 -10.20
N GLU A 173 8.59 -5.22 -9.54
CA GLU A 173 7.82 -5.13 -8.28
C GLU A 173 6.38 -5.63 -8.43
N TRP A 174 5.80 -5.57 -9.63
CA TRP A 174 4.47 -6.10 -9.95
C TRP A 174 4.31 -7.61 -9.74
N ARG A 175 5.43 -8.35 -9.64
CA ARG A 175 5.44 -9.78 -9.29
C ARG A 175 5.32 -10.01 -7.78
N VAL A 176 5.47 -8.97 -6.97
CA VAL A 176 5.24 -9.03 -5.52
C VAL A 176 3.77 -8.72 -5.26
N LYS A 177 3.12 -9.57 -4.46
CA LYS A 177 1.71 -9.44 -4.15
C LYS A 177 1.44 -8.07 -3.52
N PRO A 178 0.49 -7.29 -4.08
CA PRO A 178 0.12 -6.01 -3.47
C PRO A 178 -0.61 -6.25 -2.16
N LEU A 179 -0.55 -5.26 -1.27
CA LEU A 179 -1.40 -5.24 -0.09
C LEU A 179 -2.87 -5.05 -0.48
N ALA A 180 -3.75 -5.56 0.36
CA ALA A 180 -5.18 -5.36 0.27
C ALA A 180 -5.50 -3.94 0.72
N TRP A 181 -6.34 -3.29 -0.07
CA TRP A 181 -6.69 -1.89 0.08
C TRP A 181 -8.08 -1.71 0.69
N THR A 182 -9.05 -2.47 0.18
CA THR A 182 -10.44 -2.36 0.60
C THR A 182 -10.70 -3.30 1.78
N GLU A 183 -11.70 -2.97 2.58
CA GLU A 183 -12.19 -3.88 3.61
C GLU A 183 -12.59 -5.24 2.99
N ALA A 184 -13.15 -5.23 1.77
CA ALA A 184 -13.49 -6.44 1.04
C ALA A 184 -12.26 -7.29 0.65
N GLU A 185 -11.20 -6.66 0.12
CA GLU A 185 -9.95 -7.34 -0.19
C GLU A 185 -9.28 -7.89 1.07
N MET A 186 -9.29 -7.12 2.16
CA MET A 186 -8.76 -7.54 3.45
C MET A 186 -9.54 -8.74 3.99
N LYS A 187 -10.88 -8.72 3.94
CA LYS A 187 -11.74 -9.86 4.31
C LYS A 187 -11.42 -11.12 3.49
N VAL A 188 -11.20 -10.98 2.18
CA VAL A 188 -10.80 -12.11 1.31
C VAL A 188 -9.42 -12.64 1.71
N ALA A 189 -8.46 -11.76 1.97
CA ALA A 189 -7.12 -12.16 2.42
C ALA A 189 -7.16 -12.86 3.79
N LEU A 190 -7.92 -12.31 4.73
CA LEU A 190 -8.16 -12.89 6.05
C LEU A 190 -8.81 -14.26 5.97
N ALA A 191 -9.86 -14.41 5.15
CA ALA A 191 -10.49 -15.71 4.91
C ALA A 191 -9.50 -16.74 4.34
N GLY A 192 -8.63 -16.32 3.41
CA GLY A 192 -7.56 -17.15 2.86
C GLY A 192 -6.43 -17.48 3.84
N SER A 193 -6.26 -16.69 4.90
CA SER A 193 -5.24 -16.90 5.94
C SER A 193 -5.67 -17.90 7.02
N LYS A 194 -6.97 -18.24 7.10
CA LYS A 194 -7.48 -19.18 8.10
C LYS A 194 -6.87 -20.57 7.88
N LYS A 195 -6.19 -21.09 8.90
CA LYS A 195 -5.56 -22.41 8.89
C LYS A 195 -5.80 -23.15 10.19
N ARG A 196 -5.62 -24.47 10.12
CA ARG A 196 -5.57 -25.37 11.29
C ARG A 196 -4.17 -25.96 11.39
N ILE A 197 -3.73 -26.22 12.61
CA ILE A 197 -2.45 -26.89 12.88
C ILE A 197 -2.68 -28.39 13.00
N ALA A 198 -3.32 -28.85 14.09
CA ALA A 198 -3.59 -30.27 14.33
C ALA A 198 -5.04 -30.56 14.78
N THR A 199 -5.75 -29.58 15.32
CA THR A 199 -7.08 -29.74 15.92
C THR A 199 -8.16 -28.91 15.19
N LYS A 200 -9.35 -28.79 15.80
CA LYS A 200 -10.47 -27.96 15.28
C LYS A 200 -10.30 -26.45 15.50
N LEU A 201 -9.22 -26.01 16.17
CA LEU A 201 -8.90 -24.59 16.30
C LEU A 201 -8.53 -23.99 14.93
N ASN A 202 -9.13 -22.85 14.61
CA ASN A 202 -8.77 -22.07 13.42
C ASN A 202 -7.99 -20.84 13.86
N TYR A 203 -6.91 -20.57 13.14
CA TYR A 203 -6.04 -19.43 13.37
C TYR A 203 -5.92 -18.60 12.10
N TYR A 204 -5.70 -17.31 12.27
CA TYR A 204 -5.20 -16.45 11.20
C TYR A 204 -3.69 -16.60 11.12
N HIS A 205 -3.18 -17.14 10.02
CA HIS A 205 -1.76 -17.41 9.85
C HIS A 205 -1.05 -16.24 9.16
N SER A 206 0.00 -15.72 9.81
CA SER A 206 0.82 -14.63 9.26
C SER A 206 1.90 -15.11 8.31
N ALA A 207 2.38 -14.22 7.44
CA ALA A 207 3.55 -14.45 6.57
C ALA A 207 4.83 -14.75 7.37
N ARG A 208 4.89 -14.30 8.64
CA ARG A 208 6.00 -14.55 9.58
C ARG A 208 5.82 -15.83 10.40
N GLY A 209 4.79 -16.62 10.11
CA GLY A 209 4.55 -17.91 10.75
C GLY A 209 3.93 -17.83 12.15
N VAL A 210 3.39 -16.68 12.55
CA VAL A 210 2.61 -16.51 13.79
C VAL A 210 1.15 -16.93 13.52
N HIS A 211 0.55 -17.66 14.46
CA HIS A 211 -0.85 -18.08 14.41
C HIS A 211 -1.67 -17.24 15.37
N PHE A 212 -2.46 -16.30 14.86
CA PHE A 212 -3.32 -15.47 15.68
C PHE A 212 -4.66 -16.17 15.94
N LEU A 213 -4.99 -16.36 17.21
CA LEU A 213 -6.30 -16.84 17.66
C LEU A 213 -7.15 -15.64 18.05
N SER A 214 -8.27 -15.41 17.35
CA SER A 214 -9.22 -14.34 17.67
C SER A 214 -10.12 -14.74 18.84
N PHE A 215 -10.68 -13.74 19.53
CA PHE A 215 -11.71 -13.97 20.54
C PHE A 215 -12.90 -14.76 19.96
N SER A 216 -13.37 -14.40 18.76
CA SER A 216 -14.51 -15.08 18.15
C SER A 216 -14.22 -16.55 17.81
N GLU A 217 -13.00 -16.90 17.34
CA GLU A 217 -12.60 -18.29 17.11
C GLU A 217 -12.44 -19.06 18.42
N LEU A 218 -11.87 -18.45 19.47
CA LEU A 218 -11.79 -19.10 20.79
C LEU A 218 -13.19 -19.35 21.37
N ARG A 219 -14.12 -18.39 21.23
CA ARG A 219 -15.52 -18.55 21.64
C ARG A 219 -16.23 -19.66 20.88
N ARG A 220 -16.03 -19.77 19.55
CA ARG A 220 -16.55 -20.88 18.74
C ARG A 220 -15.98 -22.23 19.22
N PHE A 221 -14.68 -22.28 19.48
CA PHE A 221 -14.00 -23.46 19.99
C PHE A 221 -14.50 -23.88 21.38
N ALA A 222 -14.77 -22.93 22.27
CA ALA A 222 -15.29 -23.19 23.61
C ALA A 222 -16.63 -23.94 23.60
N GLY A 223 -17.46 -23.77 22.56
CA GLY A 223 -18.68 -24.57 22.39
C GLY A 223 -18.43 -26.09 22.34
N LEU A 224 -17.24 -26.51 21.89
CA LEU A 224 -16.87 -27.93 21.90
C LEU A 224 -16.74 -28.52 23.31
N ALA A 225 -16.55 -27.71 24.36
CA ALA A 225 -16.54 -28.22 25.74
C ALA A 225 -17.89 -28.88 26.10
N GLN A 226 -18.98 -28.40 25.49
CA GLN A 226 -20.31 -28.97 25.64
C GLN A 226 -20.58 -30.06 24.60
N ASP A 227 -20.32 -29.78 23.32
CA ASP A 227 -20.74 -30.64 22.21
C ASP A 227 -19.81 -31.82 21.92
N ASN A 228 -18.50 -31.67 22.17
CA ASN A 228 -17.49 -32.69 21.90
C ASN A 228 -16.25 -32.52 22.80
N PRO A 229 -16.31 -32.98 24.07
CA PRO A 229 -15.26 -32.77 25.06
C PRO A 229 -13.89 -33.31 24.63
N THR A 230 -13.86 -34.44 23.92
CA THR A 230 -12.60 -35.04 23.45
C THR A 230 -11.84 -34.13 22.48
N GLU A 231 -12.54 -33.52 21.53
CA GLU A 231 -11.94 -32.57 20.60
C GLU A 231 -11.59 -31.23 21.27
N PHE A 232 -12.35 -30.80 22.27
CA PHE A 232 -12.01 -29.65 23.09
C PHE A 232 -10.69 -29.87 23.85
N VAL A 233 -10.54 -31.00 24.55
CA VAL A 233 -9.30 -31.30 25.30
C VAL A 233 -8.09 -31.38 24.36
N ARG A 234 -8.26 -31.93 23.16
CA ARG A 234 -7.21 -31.93 22.13
C ARG A 234 -6.78 -30.51 21.74
N GLY A 235 -7.73 -29.59 21.56
CA GLY A 235 -7.44 -28.20 21.22
C GLY A 235 -6.75 -27.44 22.35
N ILE A 236 -7.18 -27.62 23.61
CA ILE A 236 -6.47 -27.03 24.76
C ILE A 236 -5.04 -27.58 24.85
N LYS A 237 -4.86 -28.89 24.63
CA LYS A 237 -3.54 -29.51 24.56
C LYS A 237 -2.65 -28.84 23.49
N GLU A 238 -3.22 -28.48 22.34
CA GLU A 238 -2.53 -27.75 21.27
C GLU A 238 -2.01 -26.37 21.71
N LEU A 239 -2.79 -25.64 22.50
CA LEU A 239 -2.42 -24.31 22.97
C LEU A 239 -1.31 -24.34 24.01
N VAL A 240 -1.41 -25.22 25.02
CA VAL A 240 -0.61 -25.09 26.26
C VAL A 240 0.29 -26.27 26.61
N SER A 241 0.22 -27.40 25.90
CA SER A 241 1.12 -28.54 26.21
C SER A 241 2.48 -28.42 25.54
N VAL A 242 3.50 -29.00 26.18
CA VAL A 242 4.85 -29.14 25.63
C VAL A 242 4.92 -30.36 24.72
N TYR A 243 5.34 -30.16 23.48
CA TYR A 243 5.51 -31.21 22.49
C TYR A 243 6.91 -31.82 22.55
N GLU A 244 7.04 -33.07 22.11
CA GLU A 244 8.32 -33.79 22.11
C GLU A 244 9.38 -33.02 21.32
N GLY A 245 10.52 -32.74 21.97
CA GLY A 245 11.62 -31.98 21.39
C GLY A 245 11.50 -30.46 21.46
N GLN A 246 10.46 -29.90 22.11
CA GLN A 246 10.29 -28.46 22.30
C GLN A 246 10.52 -28.05 23.77
N PRO A 247 11.08 -26.85 24.02
CA PRO A 247 11.33 -26.38 25.38
C PRO A 247 10.07 -25.85 26.09
N CYS A 248 9.04 -25.46 25.33
CA CYS A 248 7.80 -24.90 25.87
C CYS A 248 6.61 -25.13 24.90
N SER A 249 5.40 -24.73 25.33
CA SER A 249 4.19 -24.80 24.51
C SER A 249 4.18 -23.75 23.40
N PHE A 250 3.37 -23.95 22.36
CA PHE A 250 3.31 -23.01 21.23
C PHE A 250 2.83 -21.60 21.64
N SER A 251 2.01 -21.47 22.67
CA SER A 251 1.60 -20.16 23.20
C SER A 251 2.70 -19.44 24.00
N ARG A 252 3.80 -20.14 24.34
CA ARG A 252 4.98 -19.58 25.03
C ARG A 252 6.24 -19.57 24.18
N MET A 253 6.23 -20.24 23.03
CA MET A 253 7.39 -20.35 22.14
C MET A 253 7.57 -19.05 21.37
N PRO A 254 8.65 -18.28 21.61
CA PRO A 254 8.90 -17.05 20.87
C PRO A 254 9.06 -17.33 19.38
N LYS A 255 8.47 -16.47 18.54
CA LYS A 255 8.48 -16.62 17.09
C LYS A 255 9.07 -15.42 16.38
N TYR A 256 8.40 -14.26 16.45
CA TYR A 256 8.81 -13.08 15.69
C TYR A 256 8.53 -11.79 16.46
N ARG A 257 9.56 -10.94 16.62
CA ARG A 257 9.50 -9.64 17.35
C ARG A 257 8.76 -9.70 18.69
N GLY A 258 8.88 -10.83 19.39
CA GLY A 258 8.27 -11.09 20.69
C GLY A 258 6.79 -11.49 20.67
N HIS A 259 6.22 -11.83 19.51
CA HIS A 259 5.05 -12.70 19.41
C HIS A 259 5.45 -14.17 19.56
N HIS A 260 4.50 -14.99 19.96
CA HIS A 260 4.67 -16.44 20.09
C HIS A 260 4.16 -17.19 18.85
N GLU A 261 4.44 -18.49 18.75
CA GLU A 261 3.95 -19.32 17.64
C GLU A 261 2.42 -19.30 17.55
N ILE A 262 1.73 -19.31 18.70
CA ILE A 262 0.30 -19.03 18.82
C ILE A 262 0.11 -17.80 19.70
N GLU A 263 -0.58 -16.78 19.18
CA GLU A 263 -0.79 -15.50 19.85
C GLU A 263 -2.29 -15.18 19.97
N LEU A 264 -2.74 -14.73 21.14
CA LEU A 264 -4.11 -14.25 21.34
C LEU A 264 -4.24 -12.82 20.82
N PHE A 265 -5.09 -12.62 19.80
CA PHE A 265 -5.21 -11.34 19.10
C PHE A 265 -5.95 -10.27 19.91
N GLY A 266 -5.58 -9.00 19.72
CA GLY A 266 -6.31 -7.84 20.25
C GLY A 266 -5.96 -7.46 21.68
N LEU A 267 -4.88 -8.03 22.23
CA LEU A 267 -4.37 -7.76 23.58
C LEU A 267 -3.11 -6.91 23.53
N ARG A 268 -2.82 -6.18 24.63
CA ARG A 268 -1.50 -5.56 24.79
C ARG A 268 -0.42 -6.64 24.92
N ARG A 269 0.78 -6.34 24.44
CA ARG A 269 1.92 -7.26 24.46
C ARG A 269 2.19 -7.75 25.89
N GLY A 270 2.40 -9.05 26.05
CA GLY A 270 2.67 -9.70 27.35
C GLY A 270 1.43 -10.05 28.17
N VAL A 271 0.30 -9.35 27.98
CA VAL A 271 -0.93 -9.58 28.79
C VAL A 271 -1.44 -11.01 28.65
N ALA A 272 -1.40 -11.59 27.44
CA ALA A 272 -1.81 -12.97 27.22
C ALA A 272 -0.98 -13.95 28.07
N LEU A 273 0.35 -13.80 28.06
CA LEU A 273 1.27 -14.67 28.80
C LEU A 273 1.09 -14.58 30.32
N GLU A 274 0.80 -13.39 30.83
CA GLU A 274 0.67 -13.15 32.27
C GLU A 274 -0.69 -13.57 32.80
N ARG A 275 -1.76 -13.41 32.00
CA ARG A 275 -3.14 -13.50 32.51
C ARG A 275 -3.99 -14.60 31.91
N LEU A 276 -3.84 -14.92 30.61
CA LEU A 276 -4.70 -15.88 29.93
C LEU A 276 -4.06 -17.26 29.79
N ILE A 277 -2.80 -17.32 29.34
CA ILE A 277 -2.08 -18.60 29.19
C ILE A 277 -2.02 -19.38 30.51
N PRO A 278 -1.75 -18.77 31.68
CA PRO A 278 -1.74 -19.51 32.96
C PRO A 278 -3.10 -20.06 33.37
N GLU A 279 -4.20 -19.44 32.96
CA GLU A 279 -5.55 -19.96 33.22
C GLU A 279 -5.88 -21.15 32.30
N LEU A 280 -5.44 -21.10 31.03
CA LEU A 280 -5.56 -22.21 30.09
C LEU A 280 -4.69 -23.41 30.53
N GLU A 281 -3.49 -23.16 31.05
CA GLU A 281 -2.61 -24.18 31.64
C GLU A 281 -3.27 -24.86 32.86
N ARG A 282 -3.83 -24.06 33.78
CA ARG A 282 -4.55 -24.58 34.95
C ARG A 282 -5.78 -25.38 34.58
N LEU A 283 -6.51 -24.96 33.54
CA LEU A 283 -7.63 -25.73 33.00
C LEU A 283 -7.16 -27.08 32.47
N MET A 284 -6.09 -27.11 31.67
CA MET A 284 -5.53 -28.34 31.11
C MET A 284 -5.02 -29.29 32.20
N GLU A 285 -4.30 -28.77 33.20
CA GLU A 285 -3.82 -29.56 34.34
C GLU A 285 -5.01 -30.20 35.08
N SER A 286 -6.04 -29.42 35.37
CA SER A 286 -7.23 -29.90 36.08
C SER A 286 -7.99 -30.98 35.31
N VAL A 287 -8.04 -30.87 33.98
CA VAL A 287 -8.61 -31.90 33.10
C VAL A 287 -7.73 -33.16 33.09
N ALA A 288 -6.41 -33.01 32.92
CA ALA A 288 -5.48 -34.14 32.86
C ALA A 288 -5.44 -34.95 34.16
N LEU A 289 -5.62 -34.29 35.31
CA LEU A 289 -5.65 -34.89 36.63
C LEU A 289 -7.05 -35.35 37.07
N GLY A 290 -8.08 -35.19 36.21
CA GLY A 290 -9.45 -35.57 36.52
C GLY A 290 -10.10 -34.76 37.65
N ARG A 291 -9.57 -33.56 37.96
CA ARG A 291 -10.05 -32.69 39.05
C ARG A 291 -11.33 -31.92 38.67
N LEU A 292 -11.59 -31.74 37.38
CA LEU A 292 -12.80 -31.10 36.88
C LEU A 292 -13.62 -32.09 36.04
N GLY A 293 -14.91 -32.22 36.39
CA GLY A 293 -15.90 -32.84 35.52
C GLY A 293 -16.32 -31.90 34.38
N GLN A 294 -17.09 -32.40 33.41
CA GLN A 294 -17.46 -31.65 32.20
C GLN A 294 -18.12 -30.29 32.49
N LEU A 295 -19.03 -30.20 33.47
CA LEU A 295 -19.66 -28.93 33.87
C LEU A 295 -18.64 -27.91 34.41
N GLY A 296 -17.66 -28.37 35.19
CA GLY A 296 -16.59 -27.52 35.70
C GLY A 296 -15.65 -27.02 34.60
N VAL A 297 -15.39 -27.86 33.59
CA VAL A 297 -14.64 -27.46 32.39
C VAL A 297 -15.38 -26.38 31.61
N ILE A 298 -16.70 -26.53 31.42
CA ILE A 298 -17.53 -25.53 30.73
C ILE A 298 -17.50 -24.20 31.49
N GLN A 299 -17.74 -24.23 32.80
CA GLN A 299 -17.74 -23.02 33.64
C GLN A 299 -16.38 -22.31 33.59
N LYS A 300 -15.29 -23.05 33.80
CA LYS A 300 -13.94 -22.46 33.77
C LYS A 300 -13.57 -21.90 32.41
N THR A 301 -14.04 -22.53 31.33
CA THR A 301 -13.84 -22.01 29.96
C THR A 301 -14.57 -20.68 29.76
N GLN A 302 -15.79 -20.53 30.29
CA GLN A 302 -16.53 -19.27 30.21
C GLN A 302 -15.85 -18.14 31.01
N GLU A 303 -15.30 -18.43 32.19
CA GLU A 303 -14.49 -17.47 32.95
C GLU A 303 -13.29 -16.96 32.13
N ILE A 304 -12.60 -17.85 31.42
CA ILE A 304 -11.46 -17.50 30.56
C ILE A 304 -11.92 -16.63 29.38
N LEU A 305 -13.08 -16.93 28.78
CA LEU A 305 -13.64 -16.11 27.70
C LEU A 305 -13.99 -14.70 28.19
N SER A 306 -14.69 -14.57 29.32
CA SER A 306 -15.01 -13.27 29.90
C SER A 306 -13.76 -12.47 30.26
N LEU A 307 -12.72 -13.16 30.77
CA LEU A 307 -11.43 -12.53 31.03
C LEU A 307 -10.78 -12.02 29.73
N TYR A 308 -10.75 -12.81 28.66
CA TYR A 308 -10.19 -12.37 27.38
C TYR A 308 -10.94 -11.15 26.86
N GLU A 309 -12.27 -11.21 26.79
CA GLU A 309 -13.09 -10.08 26.31
C GLU A 309 -12.80 -8.77 27.06
N SER A 310 -12.65 -8.85 28.39
CA SER A 310 -12.33 -7.70 29.24
C SER A 310 -10.93 -7.08 29.02
N LEU A 311 -10.01 -7.87 28.45
CA LEU A 311 -8.61 -7.48 28.25
C LEU A 311 -8.32 -6.95 26.84
N LEU A 312 -9.33 -6.99 25.95
CA LEU A 312 -9.18 -6.45 24.60
C LEU A 312 -8.87 -4.95 24.65
N THR A 313 -7.87 -4.53 23.87
CA THR A 313 -7.50 -3.10 23.78
C THR A 313 -8.59 -2.25 23.17
N ARG A 314 -9.46 -2.87 22.37
CA ARG A 314 -10.61 -2.27 21.70
C ARG A 314 -11.77 -3.28 21.73
N PRO A 315 -12.97 -2.91 22.22
CA PRO A 315 -14.13 -3.80 22.20
C PRO A 315 -14.47 -4.35 20.80
N GLU A 316 -14.21 -3.57 19.75
CA GLU A 316 -14.48 -3.94 18.36
C GLU A 316 -13.66 -5.15 17.88
N PHE A 317 -12.56 -5.50 18.56
CA PHE A 317 -11.76 -6.69 18.24
C PHE A 317 -12.45 -8.01 18.61
N ALA A 318 -13.54 -7.96 19.38
CA ALA A 318 -14.37 -9.13 19.66
C ALA A 318 -15.23 -9.57 18.46
N ASP A 319 -15.41 -8.70 17.46
CA ASP A 319 -16.25 -8.92 16.29
C ASP A 319 -15.42 -8.97 15.00
N GLU A 320 -15.32 -10.16 14.38
CA GLU A 320 -14.60 -10.37 13.11
C GLU A 320 -15.19 -9.60 11.92
N THR A 321 -16.40 -9.05 12.05
CA THR A 321 -17.04 -8.23 11.01
C THR A 321 -16.72 -6.74 11.14
N SER A 322 -16.18 -6.31 12.28
CA SER A 322 -15.85 -4.91 12.52
C SER A 322 -14.68 -4.47 11.64
N ARG A 323 -14.75 -3.22 11.16
CA ARG A 323 -13.68 -2.63 10.35
C ARG A 323 -12.35 -2.59 11.12
N ALA A 324 -12.40 -2.26 12.41
CA ALA A 324 -11.22 -2.21 13.27
C ALA A 324 -10.52 -3.58 13.38
N PHE A 325 -11.29 -4.66 13.52
CA PHE A 325 -10.75 -6.02 13.51
C PHE A 325 -10.13 -6.36 12.16
N VAL A 326 -10.86 -6.12 11.07
CA VAL A 326 -10.42 -6.48 9.71
C VAL A 326 -9.10 -5.80 9.37
N GLU A 327 -9.01 -4.48 9.55
CA GLU A 327 -7.80 -3.71 9.28
C GLU A 327 -6.65 -4.17 10.19
N SER A 328 -6.88 -4.29 11.50
CA SER A 328 -5.81 -4.63 12.45
C SER A 328 -5.30 -6.05 12.27
N MET A 329 -6.18 -7.05 12.13
CA MET A 329 -5.78 -8.44 11.88
C MET A 329 -5.06 -8.57 10.54
N TYR A 330 -5.54 -7.87 9.50
CA TYR A 330 -4.90 -7.89 8.19
C TYR A 330 -3.43 -7.43 8.28
N MET A 331 -3.19 -6.33 9.00
CA MET A 331 -1.83 -5.79 9.18
C MET A 331 -0.92 -6.73 9.98
N HIS A 332 -1.46 -7.48 10.95
CA HIS A 332 -0.70 -8.50 11.69
C HIS A 332 -0.32 -9.70 10.80
N ILE A 333 -1.24 -10.16 9.93
CA ILE A 333 -0.95 -11.31 9.07
C ILE A 333 0.03 -10.97 7.93
N THR A 334 0.03 -9.73 7.44
CA THR A 334 0.98 -9.27 6.41
C THR A 334 2.32 -8.85 7.00
N GLY A 335 2.34 -8.47 8.28
CA GLY A 335 3.53 -8.01 8.98
C GLY A 335 3.83 -6.51 8.79
N GLU A 336 2.87 -5.74 8.28
CA GLU A 336 3.02 -4.29 8.05
C GLU A 336 3.13 -3.49 9.36
N ILE A 337 2.54 -3.95 10.46
CA ILE A 337 2.74 -3.36 11.81
C ILE A 337 4.23 -3.32 12.20
N TYR A 338 5.05 -4.17 11.59
CA TYR A 338 6.47 -4.25 11.90
C TYR A 338 7.36 -3.38 10.98
N ALA A 339 6.83 -2.84 9.88
CA ALA A 339 7.58 -1.95 8.99
C ALA A 339 7.53 -0.50 9.47
N VAL A 340 6.51 -0.12 10.24
CA VAL A 340 6.33 1.23 10.76
C VAL A 340 6.95 1.32 12.15
N ALA A 341 8.16 1.87 12.24
CA ALA A 341 8.71 2.33 13.52
C ALA A 341 7.98 3.62 13.92
N GLY A 342 6.90 3.48 14.70
CA GLY A 342 6.11 4.59 15.24
C GLY A 342 4.63 4.23 15.39
N GLU A 343 4.02 4.59 16.52
CA GLU A 343 2.55 4.56 16.65
C GLU A 343 1.96 5.65 15.77
N GLY A 344 1.69 5.27 14.53
CA GLY A 344 1.15 6.16 13.52
C GLY A 344 1.38 5.44 12.22
N SER A 345 0.32 4.82 11.69
CA SER A 345 0.31 4.40 10.30
C SER A 345 0.62 5.65 9.50
N THR A 346 1.86 5.79 9.03
CA THR A 346 2.08 6.49 7.78
C THR A 346 1.49 5.52 6.77
N PRO A 347 0.33 5.80 6.16
CA PRO A 347 0.03 5.11 4.92
C PRO A 347 1.12 5.63 3.99
N ALA A 348 2.21 4.88 3.88
CA ALA A 348 3.17 5.12 2.84
C ALA A 348 2.32 5.23 1.58
N PHE A 349 2.50 6.31 0.83
CA PHE A 349 1.73 6.57 -0.39
C PHE A 349 1.72 5.34 -1.34
N ASP A 350 2.67 4.41 -1.17
CA ASP A 350 2.72 3.07 -1.73
C ASP A 350 1.48 2.20 -1.51
N ASP A 351 0.72 2.34 -0.41
CA ASP A 351 -0.53 1.60 -0.21
C ASP A 351 -1.54 1.94 -1.32
N ARG A 352 -1.49 3.17 -1.86
CA ARG A 352 -2.39 3.64 -2.94
C ARG A 352 -1.94 3.25 -4.33
N ARG A 353 -0.84 2.51 -4.44
CA ARG A 353 -0.25 2.14 -5.71
C ARG A 353 -0.34 0.64 -5.92
N THR A 354 -0.56 0.23 -7.15
CA THR A 354 -0.40 -1.17 -7.56
C THR A 354 0.58 -1.23 -8.70
N ALA A 355 1.69 -1.90 -8.45
CA ALA A 355 2.69 -2.14 -9.46
C ALA A 355 2.06 -2.94 -10.62
N LEU A 356 2.25 -2.44 -11.83
CA LEU A 356 1.79 -3.03 -13.07
C LEU A 356 2.99 -3.63 -13.82
N PRO A 357 2.75 -4.61 -14.71
CA PRO A 357 3.78 -5.07 -15.63
C PRO A 357 4.44 -3.91 -16.39
N GLY A 358 5.77 -3.87 -16.30
CA GLY A 358 6.63 -2.81 -16.80
C GLY A 358 7.75 -3.33 -17.69
N ALA A 359 9.00 -3.01 -17.36
CA ALA A 359 10.17 -3.47 -18.08
C ALA A 359 11.40 -3.61 -17.17
N THR A 360 12.32 -4.50 -17.54
CA THR A 360 13.67 -4.55 -16.97
C THR A 360 14.60 -3.76 -17.87
N TYR A 361 15.47 -2.93 -17.30
CA TYR A 361 16.41 -2.12 -18.07
C TYR A 361 17.77 -2.83 -18.19
N VAL A 362 18.28 -2.90 -19.42
CA VAL A 362 19.62 -3.46 -19.72
C VAL A 362 20.39 -2.41 -20.50
N GLY A 363 21.43 -1.84 -19.90
CA GLY A 363 22.20 -0.75 -20.51
C GLY A 363 21.35 0.47 -20.90
N GLY A 364 20.35 0.82 -20.07
CA GLY A 364 19.40 1.90 -20.35
C GLY A 364 18.28 1.56 -21.33
N ARG A 365 18.23 0.34 -21.87
CA ARG A 365 17.18 -0.10 -22.80
C ARG A 365 16.14 -0.95 -22.07
N ALA A 366 14.86 -0.55 -22.19
CA ALA A 366 13.73 -1.29 -21.63
C ALA A 366 13.49 -2.62 -22.39
N VAL A 367 13.46 -3.72 -21.64
CA VAL A 367 12.98 -5.05 -22.07
C VAL A 367 11.61 -5.27 -21.43
N MET A 368 10.56 -5.16 -22.24
CA MET A 368 9.17 -5.19 -21.77
C MET A 368 8.81 -6.54 -21.14
N HIS A 369 8.09 -6.50 -20.03
CA HIS A 369 7.58 -7.68 -19.34
C HIS A 369 6.32 -8.24 -20.02
N PRO A 370 6.05 -9.55 -19.89
CA PRO A 370 4.77 -10.12 -20.28
C PRO A 370 3.61 -9.41 -19.58
N GLY A 371 2.59 -9.02 -20.34
CA GLY A 371 1.41 -8.33 -19.80
C GLY A 371 1.55 -6.81 -19.65
N ALA A 372 2.70 -6.23 -20.00
CA ALA A 372 2.81 -4.78 -20.13
C ALA A 372 1.88 -4.28 -21.23
N ASP A 373 1.00 -3.35 -20.90
CA ASP A 373 0.05 -2.81 -21.86
C ASP A 373 0.64 -1.64 -22.67
N ASN A 374 -0.09 -1.25 -23.73
CA ASN A 374 0.29 -0.13 -24.60
C ASN A 374 0.55 1.18 -23.84
N ARG A 375 -0.09 1.39 -22.68
CA ARG A 375 0.08 2.61 -21.88
C ARG A 375 1.40 2.55 -21.12
N SER A 376 1.73 1.43 -20.46
CA SER A 376 3.04 1.20 -19.84
C SER A 376 4.17 1.31 -20.85
N GLU A 377 4.01 0.73 -22.05
CA GLU A 377 5.00 0.85 -23.13
C GLU A 377 5.26 2.30 -23.52
N VAL A 378 4.20 3.09 -23.75
CA VAL A 378 4.34 4.50 -24.11
C VAL A 378 5.02 5.28 -22.99
N LEU A 379 4.65 5.03 -21.73
CA LEU A 379 5.25 5.70 -20.57
C LEU A 379 6.76 5.44 -20.48
N LEU A 380 7.17 4.18 -20.54
CA LEU A 380 8.57 3.78 -20.47
C LEU A 380 9.38 4.24 -21.70
N ALA A 381 8.77 4.28 -22.89
CA ALA A 381 9.41 4.83 -24.08
C ALA A 381 9.68 6.34 -23.97
N ASN A 382 8.78 7.10 -23.32
CA ASN A 382 8.96 8.54 -23.11
C ASN A 382 10.04 8.84 -22.06
N LEU A 383 10.27 7.98 -21.06
CA LEU A 383 11.36 8.16 -20.09
C LEU A 383 12.71 8.35 -20.76
N ARG A 384 13.03 7.55 -21.78
CA ARG A 384 14.30 7.68 -22.52
C ARG A 384 14.47 9.06 -23.15
N GLY A 385 13.38 9.69 -23.58
CA GLY A 385 13.39 11.04 -24.14
C GLY A 385 13.67 12.15 -23.12
N LEU A 386 13.61 11.84 -21.82
CA LEU A 386 13.89 12.78 -20.73
C LEU A 386 15.33 12.72 -20.24
N MET A 387 16.10 11.69 -20.66
CA MET A 387 17.44 11.48 -20.16
C MET A 387 18.43 12.43 -20.82
N SER A 388 19.35 12.97 -20.02
CA SER A 388 20.48 13.75 -20.52
C SER A 388 21.45 12.87 -21.32
N LYS A 389 22.39 13.49 -22.04
CA LYS A 389 23.47 12.75 -22.71
C LYS A 389 24.20 11.86 -21.70
N ASP A 390 24.37 10.57 -22.03
CA ASP A 390 25.02 9.54 -21.20
C ASP A 390 24.32 9.23 -19.86
N GLU A 391 23.11 9.75 -19.64
CA GLU A 391 22.23 9.34 -18.55
C GLU A 391 21.40 8.13 -19.01
N ILE A 392 21.40 7.08 -18.20
CA ILE A 392 20.64 5.86 -18.45
C ILE A 392 19.73 5.57 -17.27
N VAL A 393 18.54 5.05 -17.58
CA VAL A 393 17.62 4.50 -16.58
C VAL A 393 18.20 3.17 -16.11
N GLU A 394 18.48 3.06 -14.82
CA GLU A 394 18.92 1.82 -14.17
C GLU A 394 17.74 0.87 -13.99
N TYR A 395 16.61 1.42 -13.51
CA TYR A 395 15.35 0.71 -13.39
C TYR A 395 14.16 1.67 -13.38
N ALA A 396 12.99 1.15 -13.70
CA ALA A 396 11.73 1.86 -13.55
C ALA A 396 10.58 0.90 -13.26
N ASN A 397 9.65 1.34 -12.40
CA ASN A 397 8.43 0.62 -12.07
C ASN A 397 7.23 1.50 -12.42
N VAL A 398 6.19 0.88 -12.98
CA VAL A 398 4.93 1.55 -13.33
C VAL A 398 3.90 1.14 -12.30
N TYR A 399 3.23 2.12 -11.72
CA TYR A 399 2.19 1.92 -10.74
C TYR A 399 0.87 2.51 -11.25
N GLU A 400 -0.22 1.83 -10.96
CA GLU A 400 -1.54 2.44 -11.01
C GLU A 400 -1.90 3.03 -9.65
N ILE A 401 -2.31 4.29 -9.63
CA ILE A 401 -2.87 4.87 -8.41
C ILE A 401 -4.32 4.39 -8.31
N ARG A 402 -4.59 3.53 -7.31
CA ARG A 402 -5.91 2.93 -7.09
C ARG A 402 -6.95 4.04 -6.87
N GLN A 403 -8.11 3.85 -7.50
CA GLN A 403 -9.27 4.75 -7.35
C GLN A 403 -10.29 4.11 -6.41
N ALA A 404 -11.50 4.69 -6.33
CA ALA A 404 -12.62 4.13 -5.58
C ALA A 404 -12.84 2.64 -5.90
N GLU A 405 -13.47 1.93 -4.96
CA GLU A 405 -13.71 0.49 -5.04
C GLU A 405 -14.40 0.09 -6.36
N GLY A 406 -13.96 -1.03 -6.96
CA GLY A 406 -14.61 -1.62 -8.15
C GLY A 406 -14.02 -1.27 -9.51
N VAL A 407 -12.98 -0.43 -9.59
CA VAL A 407 -12.24 -0.20 -10.85
C VAL A 407 -11.22 -1.34 -11.07
N PRO A 408 -11.29 -2.11 -12.18
CA PRO A 408 -10.32 -3.16 -12.46
C PRO A 408 -8.89 -2.62 -12.57
N ILE A 409 -7.92 -3.35 -12.00
CA ILE A 409 -6.49 -3.01 -12.09
C ILE A 409 -6.07 -2.86 -13.57
N GLY A 410 -5.30 -1.81 -13.85
CA GLY A 410 -4.81 -1.44 -15.18
C GLY A 410 -5.71 -0.46 -15.92
N THR A 411 -6.93 -0.21 -15.44
CA THR A 411 -7.91 0.69 -16.08
C THR A 411 -8.05 2.06 -15.40
N GLY A 412 -7.31 2.29 -14.31
CA GLY A 412 -7.33 3.52 -13.53
C GLY A 412 -6.91 4.75 -14.34
N LYS A 413 -7.42 5.93 -13.98
CA LYS A 413 -7.19 7.17 -14.76
C LYS A 413 -5.80 7.79 -14.58
N THR A 414 -5.04 7.33 -13.60
CA THR A 414 -3.74 7.90 -13.21
C THR A 414 -2.72 6.79 -13.04
N ARG A 415 -1.55 6.96 -13.65
CA ARG A 415 -0.39 6.09 -13.40
C ARG A 415 0.76 6.92 -12.87
N GLU A 416 1.62 6.25 -12.14
CA GLU A 416 2.87 6.77 -11.65
C GLU A 416 4.02 5.93 -12.20
N ILE A 417 5.13 6.57 -12.51
CA ILE A 417 6.35 5.92 -12.95
C ILE A 417 7.44 6.35 -11.97
N VAL A 418 8.00 5.40 -11.23
CA VAL A 418 9.15 5.65 -10.35
C VAL A 418 10.38 5.06 -11.03
N TYR A 419 11.45 5.84 -11.16
CA TYR A 419 12.65 5.43 -11.88
C TYR A 419 13.92 5.98 -11.22
N LYS A 420 15.02 5.25 -11.39
CA LYS A 420 16.36 5.66 -10.97
C LYS A 420 17.27 5.75 -12.19
N THR A 421 18.20 6.69 -12.18
CA THR A 421 19.20 6.86 -13.23
C THR A 421 20.61 6.75 -12.64
N ASN A 422 21.59 6.43 -13.48
CA ASN A 422 23.00 6.38 -13.10
C ASN A 422 23.60 7.76 -12.71
N ARG A 423 22.81 8.84 -12.85
CA ARG A 423 23.19 10.21 -12.50
C ARG A 423 22.45 10.75 -11.27
N SER A 424 21.46 10.02 -10.77
CA SER A 424 20.65 10.43 -9.62
C SER A 424 20.73 9.39 -8.51
N PRO A 425 21.24 9.74 -7.32
CA PRO A 425 21.29 8.79 -6.20
C PRO A 425 19.89 8.42 -5.70
N LEU A 426 18.91 9.32 -5.86
CA LEU A 426 17.53 9.13 -5.44
C LEU A 426 16.62 8.83 -6.64
N GLU A 427 15.56 8.06 -6.36
CA GLU A 427 14.49 7.80 -7.32
C GLU A 427 13.73 9.08 -7.64
N LYS A 428 13.29 9.20 -8.89
CA LYS A 428 12.41 10.25 -9.38
C LYS A 428 11.07 9.66 -9.76
N SER A 429 10.03 10.49 -9.75
CA SER A 429 8.69 10.03 -10.10
C SER A 429 7.98 10.96 -11.08
N LEU A 430 7.27 10.36 -12.03
CA LEU A 430 6.37 11.02 -12.97
C LEU A 430 4.94 10.55 -12.75
N ILE A 431 3.99 11.46 -12.85
CA ILE A 431 2.56 11.20 -12.82
C ILE A 431 1.99 11.38 -14.22
N GLU A 432 1.40 10.32 -14.74
CA GLU A 432 0.59 10.37 -15.95
C GLU A 432 -0.89 10.55 -15.61
N LYS A 433 -1.53 11.50 -16.28
CA LYS A 433 -2.96 11.78 -16.14
C LYS A 433 -3.63 11.89 -17.51
N ARG A 434 -4.85 11.39 -17.57
CA ARG A 434 -5.79 11.60 -18.67
C ARG A 434 -6.19 13.08 -18.77
N LEU A 435 -6.23 13.64 -19.98
CA LEU A 435 -6.85 14.96 -20.20
C LEU A 435 -8.36 14.92 -19.90
N SER A 436 -8.88 15.99 -19.30
CA SER A 436 -10.30 16.09 -18.96
C SER A 436 -11.21 16.33 -20.16
N SER A 437 -10.65 16.70 -21.33
CA SER A 437 -11.40 16.92 -22.56
C SER A 437 -10.66 16.35 -23.76
N ALA A 438 -11.41 15.72 -24.67
CA ALA A 438 -10.92 15.24 -25.96
C ALA A 438 -11.18 16.25 -27.10
N ARG A 439 -11.56 17.49 -26.78
CA ARG A 439 -11.74 18.55 -27.78
C ARG A 439 -10.41 18.87 -28.46
N ARG A 440 -10.46 19.16 -29.76
CA ARG A 440 -9.28 19.51 -30.57
C ARG A 440 -8.54 20.68 -29.92
N GLY A 441 -7.22 20.57 -29.81
CA GLY A 441 -6.35 21.61 -29.24
C GLY A 441 -6.40 21.73 -27.71
N TYR A 442 -7.11 20.86 -26.99
CA TYR A 442 -7.19 20.95 -25.52
C TYR A 442 -5.83 20.74 -24.84
N GLY A 443 -5.02 19.79 -25.34
CA GLY A 443 -3.65 19.58 -24.83
C GLY A 443 -2.78 20.83 -24.99
N SER A 444 -2.82 21.48 -26.15
CA SER A 444 -2.11 22.74 -26.40
C SER A 444 -2.61 23.88 -25.50
N TYR A 445 -3.93 24.00 -25.32
CA TYR A 445 -4.52 24.96 -24.39
C TYR A 445 -4.08 24.71 -22.93
N MET A 446 -4.01 23.45 -22.51
CA MET A 446 -3.49 23.09 -21.19
C MET A 446 -2.02 23.49 -21.03
N LEU A 447 -1.15 23.16 -21.99
CA LEU A 447 0.26 23.52 -21.92
C LEU A 447 0.49 25.03 -21.94
N ALA A 448 -0.25 25.78 -22.75
CA ALA A 448 -0.17 27.24 -22.78
C ALA A 448 -0.54 27.87 -21.43
N ARG A 449 -1.59 27.36 -20.76
CA ARG A 449 -1.94 27.79 -19.40
C ARG A 449 -0.83 27.49 -18.40
N ILE A 450 -0.27 26.29 -18.43
CA ILE A 450 0.81 25.89 -17.54
C ILE A 450 2.04 26.78 -17.74
N GLY A 451 2.45 27.02 -18.99
CA GLY A 451 3.58 27.88 -19.32
C GLY A 451 3.39 29.30 -18.79
N ALA A 452 2.24 29.92 -19.08
CA ALA A 452 1.92 31.27 -18.62
C ALA A 452 1.88 31.37 -17.08
N LEU A 453 1.21 30.42 -16.42
CA LEU A 453 1.11 30.40 -14.96
C LEU A 453 2.46 30.15 -14.28
N LYS A 454 3.31 29.26 -14.83
CA LYS A 454 4.66 29.06 -14.31
C LYS A 454 5.52 30.31 -14.45
N ALA A 455 5.49 30.95 -15.62
CA ALA A 455 6.22 32.18 -15.86
C ALA A 455 5.78 33.32 -14.93
N LEU A 456 4.50 33.34 -14.53
CA LEU A 456 3.94 34.26 -13.54
C LEU A 456 4.41 33.98 -12.10
N GLY A 457 5.10 32.86 -11.85
CA GLY A 457 5.64 32.50 -10.53
C GLY A 457 4.76 31.57 -9.71
N LEU A 458 3.77 30.90 -10.33
CA LEU A 458 3.01 29.87 -9.64
C LEU A 458 3.83 28.58 -9.46
N THR A 459 3.75 27.99 -8.28
CA THR A 459 4.43 26.74 -7.92
C THR A 459 3.64 25.56 -8.48
N LEU A 460 3.83 25.28 -9.77
CA LEU A 460 3.26 24.12 -10.46
C LEU A 460 4.30 23.01 -10.59
N SER A 461 3.83 21.77 -10.60
CA SER A 461 4.62 20.57 -10.92
C SER A 461 5.51 20.73 -12.16
N ASP A 462 6.68 20.10 -12.16
CA ASP A 462 7.63 20.19 -13.27
C ASP A 462 7.35 19.23 -14.44
N ASN A 463 8.01 19.47 -15.57
CA ASN A 463 8.04 18.58 -16.73
C ASN A 463 6.67 18.15 -17.29
N TYR A 464 5.75 19.10 -17.47
CA TYR A 464 4.48 18.85 -18.17
C TYR A 464 4.70 18.54 -19.65
N MET A 465 4.39 17.32 -20.08
CA MET A 465 4.54 16.89 -21.47
C MET A 465 3.34 16.09 -21.95
N LEU A 466 2.89 16.35 -23.18
CA LEU A 466 1.89 15.52 -23.84
C LEU A 466 2.54 14.23 -24.34
N LEU A 467 1.90 13.09 -24.06
CA LEU A 467 2.40 11.80 -24.51
C LEU A 467 2.07 11.57 -25.98
N ARG A 468 3.07 11.18 -26.78
CA ARG A 468 2.87 10.74 -28.17
C ARG A 468 2.11 9.41 -28.19
N ARG A 469 1.09 9.29 -29.06
CA ARG A 469 0.34 8.04 -29.28
C ARG A 469 0.65 7.41 -30.63
N ARG A 470 0.67 6.07 -30.67
CA ARG A 470 0.41 5.30 -31.89
C ARG A 470 -1.11 5.26 -32.13
N PRO A 471 -1.61 5.55 -33.33
CA PRO A 471 -3.05 5.57 -33.61
C PRO A 471 -3.64 4.16 -33.47
N HIS A 472 -4.65 3.99 -32.61
CA HIS A 472 -5.47 2.78 -32.57
C HIS A 472 -6.74 3.02 -33.41
N LYS A 473 -7.04 2.13 -34.36
CA LYS A 473 -8.25 2.21 -35.18
C LYS A 473 -9.51 2.21 -34.29
N GLY A 474 -10.42 3.17 -34.50
CA GLY A 474 -11.84 3.04 -34.13
C GLY A 474 -12.38 3.86 -32.96
N ARG A 475 -11.58 4.62 -32.20
CA ARG A 475 -12.10 5.57 -31.18
C ARG A 475 -11.35 6.89 -31.22
N ARG A 476 -12.05 8.02 -31.01
CA ARG A 476 -11.39 9.33 -30.84
C ARG A 476 -10.37 9.21 -29.69
N PRO A 477 -9.08 9.47 -29.94
CA PRO A 477 -8.06 9.30 -28.93
C PRO A 477 -8.31 10.26 -27.77
N VAL A 478 -8.19 9.73 -26.57
CA VAL A 478 -8.09 10.52 -25.35
C VAL A 478 -6.61 10.75 -25.12
N ASP A 479 -6.21 12.01 -25.04
CA ASP A 479 -4.82 12.38 -24.82
C ASP A 479 -4.45 12.28 -23.33
N PHE A 480 -3.17 11.98 -23.09
CA PHE A 480 -2.58 11.88 -21.76
C PHE A 480 -1.39 12.84 -21.68
N TYR A 481 -1.08 13.28 -20.47
CA TYR A 481 0.12 14.05 -20.19
C TYR A 481 0.85 13.45 -19.01
N ILE A 482 2.17 13.61 -19.00
CA ILE A 482 3.03 13.36 -17.84
C ILE A 482 3.43 14.69 -17.22
N ARG A 483 3.78 14.63 -15.94
CA ARG A 483 4.41 15.69 -15.16
C ARG A 483 5.23 15.06 -14.05
N GLU A 484 6.18 15.76 -13.49
CA GLU A 484 6.87 15.30 -12.27
C GLU A 484 5.91 15.19 -11.10
N ARG A 485 6.15 14.21 -10.24
CA ARG A 485 5.42 14.12 -8.99
C ARG A 485 5.80 15.32 -8.10
N CYS A 486 4.80 15.92 -7.45
CA CYS A 486 5.07 16.88 -6.40
C CYS A 486 5.46 16.09 -5.14
N GLU A 487 6.58 16.43 -4.54
CA GLU A 487 6.97 15.89 -3.24
C GLU A 487 6.07 16.46 -2.13
N GLY A 488 5.82 15.67 -1.10
CA GLY A 488 4.93 16.02 0.00
C GLY A 488 3.54 15.40 -0.06
N GLU A 489 2.66 15.86 0.83
CA GLU A 489 1.34 15.28 1.06
C GLU A 489 0.20 16.28 0.87
N PRO A 490 -0.98 15.86 0.41
CA PRO A 490 -2.18 16.70 0.47
C PRO A 490 -2.59 16.90 1.93
N MET A 491 -3.23 18.04 2.23
CA MET A 491 -3.57 18.47 3.60
C MET A 491 -4.17 17.35 4.49
N ASP A 492 -5.20 16.65 4.02
CA ASP A 492 -5.89 15.60 4.81
C ASP A 492 -5.10 14.29 4.95
N SER A 493 -3.94 14.18 4.33
CA SER A 493 -3.08 12.98 4.41
C SER A 493 -1.73 13.26 5.08
N ILE A 494 -1.53 14.47 5.61
CA ILE A 494 -0.32 14.78 6.39
C ILE A 494 -0.35 13.95 7.68
N PRO A 495 0.70 13.17 7.97
CA PRO A 495 0.76 12.35 9.18
C PRO A 495 0.69 13.18 10.46
N ALA A 496 -0.06 12.71 11.46
CA ALA A 496 -0.22 13.42 12.73
C ALA A 496 1.12 13.67 13.44
N ASN A 497 2.05 12.72 13.36
CA ASN A 497 3.38 12.83 13.96
C ASN A 497 4.24 13.95 13.35
N TYR A 498 3.90 14.48 12.17
CA TYR A 498 4.61 15.65 11.63
C TYR A 498 4.30 16.92 12.40
N PHE A 499 3.19 16.94 13.15
CA PHE A 499 2.81 18.05 14.01
C PHE A 499 3.27 17.84 15.45
N CYS A 500 3.72 16.65 15.84
CA CYS A 500 4.11 16.36 17.22
C CYS A 500 5.60 16.61 17.47
N ASN A 501 5.95 16.84 18.72
CA ASN A 501 7.33 17.00 19.15
C ASN A 501 8.12 15.68 19.00
N ALA A 502 9.40 15.80 18.64
CA ALA A 502 10.26 14.64 18.39
C ALA A 502 10.55 13.82 19.67
N ASP A 503 10.62 14.47 20.83
CA ASP A 503 10.90 13.84 22.12
C ASP A 503 9.61 13.42 22.85
N ASP A 504 8.49 14.11 22.60
CA ASP A 504 7.17 13.77 23.16
C ASP A 504 6.06 13.84 22.09
N ALA A 505 5.71 12.69 21.54
CA ALA A 505 4.68 12.55 20.52
C ALA A 505 3.26 12.91 21.00
N SER A 506 3.05 13.12 22.30
CA SER A 506 1.77 13.57 22.86
C SER A 506 1.58 15.09 22.80
N VAL A 507 2.65 15.84 22.53
CA VAL A 507 2.65 17.30 22.49
C VAL A 507 2.73 17.78 21.05
N GLU A 508 1.77 18.60 20.65
CA GLU A 508 1.74 19.24 19.33
C GLU A 508 2.61 20.50 19.29
N GLU A 509 3.40 20.62 18.23
CA GLU A 509 4.25 21.77 17.97
C GLU A 509 3.50 22.87 17.22
N LYS A 510 3.12 23.89 18.00
CA LYS A 510 2.40 25.06 17.51
C LYS A 510 3.05 25.74 16.29
N ASP A 511 4.38 25.86 16.25
CA ASP A 511 5.08 26.50 15.13
C ASP A 511 4.90 25.75 13.81
N VAL A 512 4.85 24.42 13.85
CA VAL A 512 4.64 23.58 12.66
C VAL A 512 3.21 23.76 12.14
N VAL A 513 2.22 23.71 13.04
CA VAL A 513 0.81 23.96 12.73
C VAL A 513 0.63 25.35 12.09
N LEU A 514 1.19 26.38 12.72
CA LEU A 514 1.10 27.76 12.21
C LEU A 514 1.88 27.97 10.91
N GLY A 515 3.03 27.30 10.74
CA GLY A 515 3.80 27.32 9.49
C GLY A 515 3.02 26.71 8.33
N LEU A 516 2.28 25.63 8.57
CA LEU A 516 1.43 25.02 7.55
C LEU A 516 0.25 25.94 7.19
N ALA A 517 -0.34 26.65 8.16
CA ALA A 517 -1.37 27.66 7.89
C ALA A 517 -0.85 28.78 6.96
N THR A 518 0.41 29.19 7.10
CA THR A 518 1.04 30.12 6.14
C THR A 518 1.12 29.53 4.73
N LEU A 519 1.51 28.26 4.59
CA LEU A 519 1.50 27.61 3.27
C LEU A 519 0.09 27.44 2.68
N MET A 520 -0.93 27.26 3.51
CA MET A 520 -2.33 27.27 3.06
C MET A 520 -2.69 28.62 2.42
N GLY A 521 -2.28 29.72 3.06
CA GLY A 521 -2.43 31.08 2.54
C GLY A 521 -1.77 31.27 1.18
N ASP A 522 -0.52 30.82 1.06
CA ASP A 522 0.23 30.81 -0.21
C ASP A 522 -0.55 30.05 -1.30
N ALA A 523 -0.99 28.82 -1.00
CA ALA A 523 -1.75 28.00 -1.95
C ALA A 523 -3.08 28.66 -2.37
N ALA A 524 -3.75 29.33 -1.45
CA ALA A 524 -4.98 30.06 -1.69
C ALA A 524 -4.79 31.27 -2.63
N ALA A 525 -3.70 32.02 -2.47
CA ALA A 525 -3.33 33.10 -3.39
C ALA A 525 -3.07 32.56 -4.81
N GLN A 526 -2.31 31.47 -4.92
CA GLN A 526 -2.08 30.80 -6.21
C GLN A 526 -3.40 30.31 -6.85
N ASN A 527 -4.28 29.70 -6.05
CA ASN A 527 -5.57 29.17 -6.52
C ASN A 527 -6.48 30.30 -7.07
N MET A 528 -6.53 31.43 -6.37
CA MET A 528 -7.27 32.62 -6.79
C MET A 528 -6.63 33.29 -8.03
N ALA A 529 -5.31 33.34 -8.13
CA ALA A 529 -4.60 33.86 -9.31
C ALA A 529 -4.91 33.02 -10.56
N MET A 530 -4.94 31.69 -10.43
CA MET A 530 -5.32 30.77 -11.52
C MET A 530 -6.78 30.89 -11.95
N LYS A 531 -7.64 31.53 -11.14
CA LYS A 531 -9.10 31.55 -11.33
C LYS A 531 -9.67 30.14 -11.39
N LYS A 532 -9.22 29.27 -10.48
CA LYS A 532 -9.68 27.89 -10.39
C LYS A 532 -11.15 27.84 -9.98
N TYR A 533 -11.97 27.27 -10.84
CA TYR A 533 -13.41 27.15 -10.58
C TYR A 533 -13.94 25.89 -11.25
N ASP A 534 -14.73 25.11 -10.51
CA ASP A 534 -15.54 24.01 -11.03
C ASP A 534 -17.01 24.46 -11.12
N PRO A 535 -17.58 24.58 -12.33
CA PRO A 535 -18.96 25.00 -12.50
C PRO A 535 -19.97 23.99 -11.97
N GLU A 536 -19.62 22.70 -11.88
CA GLU A 536 -20.55 21.66 -11.42
C GLU A 536 -20.80 21.75 -9.92
N THR A 537 -19.73 21.94 -9.15
CA THR A 537 -19.78 22.00 -7.69
C THR A 537 -19.71 23.42 -7.14
N GLN A 538 -19.61 24.43 -8.01
CA GLN A 538 -19.37 25.83 -7.65
C GLN A 538 -18.24 26.00 -6.62
N SER A 539 -17.11 25.32 -6.85
CA SER A 539 -16.00 25.22 -5.88
C SER A 539 -14.69 25.73 -6.48
N PRO A 540 -13.79 26.34 -5.68
CA PRO A 540 -12.44 26.67 -6.12
C PRO A 540 -11.50 25.46 -6.25
N LEU A 541 -12.00 24.24 -5.99
CA LEU A 541 -11.18 23.01 -5.97
C LEU A 541 -9.98 23.12 -5.01
N TYR A 542 -10.15 23.85 -3.91
CA TYR A 542 -9.17 24.08 -2.86
C TYR A 542 -9.39 23.11 -1.69
N GLY A 543 -8.32 22.56 -1.13
CA GLY A 543 -8.41 21.62 0.00
C GLY A 543 -8.86 20.21 -0.41
N VAL A 544 -9.01 19.94 -1.70
CA VAL A 544 -9.43 18.62 -2.24
C VAL A 544 -8.24 17.79 -2.76
N GLY A 545 -7.07 17.99 -2.15
CA GLY A 545 -5.82 17.31 -2.48
C GLY A 545 -5.23 17.71 -3.83
N LYS A 546 -5.34 18.98 -4.22
CA LYS A 546 -4.63 19.54 -5.40
C LYS A 546 -3.38 20.31 -5.01
N GLU A 547 -3.36 20.82 -3.80
CA GLU A 547 -2.26 21.46 -3.11
C GLU A 547 -1.47 20.38 -2.35
N ILE A 548 -0.17 20.26 -2.64
CA ILE A 548 0.73 19.27 -2.04
C ILE A 548 1.77 20.03 -1.21
N TYR A 549 1.86 19.69 0.07
CA TYR A 549 2.69 20.36 1.06
C TYR A 549 3.95 19.53 1.31
N GLU A 550 5.09 20.10 0.97
CA GLU A 550 6.41 19.50 1.20
C GLU A 550 6.90 19.84 2.60
N PHE A 551 7.49 18.84 3.26
CA PHE A 551 8.12 18.96 4.57
C PHE A 551 9.60 18.63 4.45
N GLU A 552 10.44 19.28 5.25
CA GLU A 552 11.86 18.99 5.31
C GLU A 552 12.37 18.98 6.75
N TYR A 553 13.47 18.29 6.99
CA TYR A 553 14.15 18.34 8.28
C TYR A 553 14.97 19.64 8.37
N ASP A 554 14.55 20.54 9.26
CA ASP A 554 15.25 21.76 9.61
C ASP A 554 16.33 21.43 10.63
N ILE A 555 17.59 21.45 10.17
CA ILE A 555 18.76 21.10 11.01
C ILE A 555 18.92 22.08 12.17
N ILE A 556 18.56 23.35 12.01
CA ILE A 556 18.71 24.37 13.06
C ILE A 556 17.68 24.14 14.16
N ARG A 557 16.47 23.72 13.77
CA ARG A 557 15.39 23.42 14.71
C ARG A 557 15.34 21.94 15.12
N GLU A 558 16.22 21.13 14.56
CA GLU A 558 16.33 19.67 14.73
C GLU A 558 15.00 18.91 14.54
N ARG A 559 14.13 19.39 13.65
CA ARG A 559 12.77 18.85 13.46
C ARG A 559 12.26 18.94 12.03
N VAL A 560 11.23 18.17 11.70
CA VAL A 560 10.53 18.25 10.42
C VAL A 560 9.61 19.48 10.42
N VAL A 561 9.73 20.35 9.42
CA VAL A 561 8.91 21.56 9.28
C VAL A 561 8.28 21.67 7.89
N PRO A 562 7.14 22.37 7.75
CA PRO A 562 6.56 22.66 6.45
C PRO A 562 7.48 23.60 5.66
N LYS A 563 7.79 23.24 4.41
CA LYS A 563 8.74 23.96 3.56
C LYS A 563 8.05 24.81 2.50
N ARG A 564 7.23 24.17 1.67
CA ARG A 564 6.58 24.81 0.52
C ARG A 564 5.32 24.08 0.10
N VAL A 565 4.52 24.74 -0.73
CA VAL A 565 3.32 24.17 -1.34
C VAL A 565 3.38 24.25 -2.86
N ALA A 566 3.00 23.16 -3.52
CA ALA A 566 2.89 23.08 -4.97
C ALA A 566 1.48 22.67 -5.38
N THR A 567 0.98 23.26 -6.46
CA THR A 567 -0.26 22.80 -7.11
C THR A 567 0.07 21.70 -8.12
N CYS A 568 -0.45 20.49 -7.87
CA CYS A 568 -0.22 19.33 -8.72
C CYS A 568 -1.20 19.21 -9.91
N SER A 569 -2.14 20.15 -10.05
CA SER A 569 -3.18 20.13 -11.07
C SER A 569 -3.74 21.52 -11.37
N VAL A 570 -3.70 21.88 -12.65
CA VAL A 570 -4.32 23.11 -13.20
C VAL A 570 -5.78 22.94 -13.62
N ARG A 571 -6.43 21.80 -13.29
CA ARG A 571 -7.88 21.63 -13.51
C ARG A 571 -8.64 22.78 -12.86
N GLY A 572 -9.65 23.30 -13.57
CA GLY A 572 -10.43 24.45 -13.14
C GLY A 572 -9.80 25.81 -13.42
N SER A 573 -8.49 25.91 -13.74
CA SER A 573 -7.85 27.19 -14.06
C SER A 573 -8.51 27.89 -15.24
N PHE A 574 -8.60 29.22 -15.16
CA PHE A 574 -9.36 30.07 -16.08
C PHE A 574 -10.84 29.65 -16.18
N GLY A 575 -11.38 29.13 -15.08
CA GLY A 575 -12.73 28.61 -14.97
C GLY A 575 -13.74 29.62 -14.46
N TRP A 576 -13.30 30.70 -13.81
CA TRP A 576 -14.18 31.74 -13.28
C TRP A 576 -15.16 32.25 -14.36
N PRO A 577 -16.48 32.28 -14.09
CA PRO A 577 -17.49 32.47 -15.12
C PRO A 577 -17.58 33.91 -15.63
N ASP A 578 -17.36 34.91 -14.78
CA ASP A 578 -17.44 36.31 -15.17
C ASP A 578 -16.06 36.90 -15.46
N ILE A 579 -15.80 37.24 -16.72
CA ILE A 579 -14.54 37.84 -17.18
C ILE A 579 -14.70 39.32 -17.53
N SER A 580 -15.67 40.01 -16.91
CA SER A 580 -15.83 41.46 -16.98
C SER A 580 -14.78 42.17 -16.13
N PHE A 581 -14.28 43.32 -16.63
CA PHE A 581 -13.17 44.07 -16.05
C PHE A 581 -13.70 45.12 -15.08
N THR A 582 -14.52 44.71 -14.11
CA THR A 582 -15.25 45.59 -13.18
C THR A 582 -14.91 45.31 -11.72
N ASP A 583 -15.00 46.34 -10.89
CA ASP A 583 -14.70 46.23 -9.46
C ASP A 583 -15.71 45.36 -8.71
N GLU A 584 -16.96 45.32 -9.18
CA GLU A 584 -18.02 44.46 -8.66
C GLU A 584 -17.67 42.99 -8.86
N ASN A 585 -17.19 42.62 -10.06
CA ASN A 585 -16.76 41.25 -10.35
C ASN A 585 -15.52 40.88 -9.52
N LEU A 586 -14.55 41.80 -9.36
CA LEU A 586 -13.38 41.56 -8.51
C LEU A 586 -13.79 41.29 -7.05
N HIS A 587 -14.76 42.03 -6.52
CA HIS A 587 -15.28 41.84 -5.17
C HIS A 587 -16.05 40.51 -5.04
N ALA A 588 -16.92 40.19 -6.01
CA ALA A 588 -17.65 38.92 -6.05
C ALA A 588 -16.69 37.72 -6.08
N LEU A 589 -15.64 37.82 -6.91
CA LEU A 589 -14.57 36.86 -6.98
C LEU A 589 -13.87 36.72 -5.61
N ALA A 590 -13.42 37.81 -5.01
CA ALA A 590 -12.77 37.77 -3.70
C ALA A 590 -13.65 37.14 -2.62
N SER A 591 -14.91 37.54 -2.52
CA SER A 591 -15.89 37.01 -1.57
C SER A 591 -16.07 35.50 -1.75
N PHE A 592 -16.14 35.01 -2.99
CA PHE A 592 -16.26 33.58 -3.31
C PHE A 592 -15.05 32.77 -2.82
N TYR A 593 -13.83 33.15 -3.21
CA TYR A 593 -12.63 32.38 -2.86
C TYR A 593 -12.33 32.45 -1.35
N LEU A 594 -12.33 33.65 -0.77
CA LEU A 594 -12.01 33.85 0.64
C LEU A 594 -13.01 33.15 1.58
N GLY A 595 -14.29 33.09 1.19
CA GLY A 595 -15.29 32.30 1.93
C GLY A 595 -14.95 30.81 1.98
N HIS A 596 -14.63 30.21 0.85
CA HIS A 596 -14.23 28.79 0.79
C HIS A 596 -12.94 28.52 1.57
N TYR A 597 -11.97 29.44 1.51
CA TYR A 597 -10.72 29.31 2.24
C TYR A 597 -10.93 29.37 3.75
N ALA A 598 -11.81 30.26 4.23
CA ALA A 598 -12.16 30.34 5.66
C ALA A 598 -12.77 29.03 6.17
N HIS A 599 -13.65 28.39 5.40
CA HIS A 599 -14.18 27.07 5.74
C HIS A 599 -13.10 25.99 5.82
N ALA A 600 -12.22 25.92 4.81
CA ALA A 600 -11.11 24.96 4.80
C ALA A 600 -10.15 25.17 5.99
N LEU A 601 -9.86 26.43 6.32
CA LEU A 601 -9.02 26.78 7.47
C LEU A 601 -9.68 26.42 8.80
N LYS A 602 -11.01 26.57 8.93
CA LYS A 602 -11.73 26.13 10.14
C LYS A 602 -11.69 24.61 10.32
N ILE A 603 -11.82 23.84 9.24
CA ILE A 603 -11.69 22.37 9.29
C ILE A 603 -10.29 21.98 9.77
N TYR A 604 -9.26 22.66 9.25
CA TYR A 604 -7.88 22.48 9.71
C TYR A 604 -7.72 22.81 11.19
N GLN A 605 -8.15 24.02 11.61
CA GLN A 605 -8.06 24.48 13.00
C GLN A 605 -8.69 23.52 14.01
N LYS A 606 -9.84 22.91 13.69
CA LYS A 606 -10.53 21.96 14.59
C LYS A 606 -9.71 20.72 14.94
N ARG A 607 -8.65 20.41 14.18
CA ARG A 607 -7.78 19.25 14.40
C ARG A 607 -6.56 19.54 15.26
N HIS A 608 -6.31 20.81 15.58
CA HIS A 608 -5.06 21.27 16.18
C HIS A 608 -5.31 22.16 17.39
N ALA A 609 -4.40 22.17 18.35
CA ALA A 609 -4.49 22.92 19.60
C ALA A 609 -4.10 24.41 19.43
N VAL A 610 -4.72 25.10 18.46
CA VAL A 610 -4.48 26.51 18.11
C VAL A 610 -5.78 27.28 17.94
N THR A 611 -5.74 28.59 18.16
CA THR A 611 -6.92 29.45 17.99
C THR A 611 -7.16 29.78 16.52
N MET A 612 -8.42 30.07 16.16
CA MET A 612 -8.76 30.49 14.80
C MET A 612 -8.08 31.81 14.40
N ALA A 613 -7.94 32.75 15.34
CA ALA A 613 -7.25 34.02 15.10
C ALA A 613 -5.79 33.82 14.68
N GLU A 614 -5.07 32.93 15.38
CA GLU A 614 -3.65 32.65 15.07
C GLU A 614 -3.46 32.03 13.70
N VAL A 615 -4.28 31.02 13.35
CA VAL A 615 -4.19 30.39 12.03
C VAL A 615 -4.67 31.33 10.92
N ALA A 616 -5.69 32.15 11.15
CA ALA A 616 -6.18 33.12 10.18
C ALA A 616 -5.14 34.21 9.87
N GLU A 617 -4.44 34.68 10.91
CA GLU A 617 -3.35 35.63 10.76
C GLU A 617 -2.20 35.05 9.93
N ARG A 618 -1.76 33.83 10.28
CA ARG A 618 -0.69 33.13 9.57
C ARG A 618 -1.05 32.81 8.13
N PHE A 619 -2.31 32.42 7.89
CA PHE A 619 -2.87 32.22 6.55
C PHE A 619 -2.80 33.51 5.74
N MET A 620 -3.27 34.64 6.27
CA MET A 620 -3.21 35.90 5.54
C MET A 620 -1.78 36.34 5.26
N GLY A 621 -0.85 36.15 6.18
CA GLY A 621 0.57 36.43 5.94
C GLY A 621 1.11 35.68 4.71
N GLY A 622 0.77 34.40 4.55
CA GLY A 622 1.15 33.62 3.37
C GLY A 622 0.43 34.05 2.09
N PHE A 623 -0.86 34.38 2.19
CA PHE A 623 -1.67 34.84 1.07
C PHE A 623 -1.15 36.18 0.50
N GLU A 624 -0.84 37.13 1.38
CA GLU A 624 -0.30 38.44 1.04
C GLU A 624 1.07 38.31 0.38
N TYR A 625 1.98 37.58 1.03
CA TYR A 625 3.32 37.33 0.50
C TYR A 625 3.30 36.79 -0.93
N ARG A 626 2.50 35.74 -1.17
CA ARG A 626 2.40 35.16 -2.52
C ARG A 626 1.71 36.08 -3.51
N THR A 627 0.69 36.82 -3.11
CA THR A 627 0.00 37.78 -4.00
C THR A 627 0.97 38.88 -4.47
N HIS A 628 1.76 39.46 -3.55
CA HIS A 628 2.78 40.44 -3.91
C HIS A 628 3.84 39.84 -4.85
N ALA A 629 4.32 38.61 -4.57
CA ALA A 629 5.31 37.96 -5.43
C ALA A 629 4.81 37.75 -6.86
N LEU A 630 3.57 37.30 -7.04
CA LEU A 630 2.97 37.09 -8.37
C LEU A 630 2.74 38.42 -9.10
N ALA A 631 2.27 39.45 -8.40
CA ALA A 631 2.05 40.77 -8.98
C ALA A 631 3.36 41.48 -9.37
N TRP A 632 4.42 41.29 -8.57
CA TRP A 632 5.77 41.73 -8.91
C TRP A 632 6.28 41.04 -10.17
N GLN A 633 6.11 39.72 -10.29
CA GLN A 633 6.51 39.01 -11.49
C GLN A 633 5.76 39.51 -12.74
N LEU A 634 4.46 39.79 -12.59
CA LEU A 634 3.64 40.40 -13.64
C LEU A 634 4.15 41.78 -14.07
N SER A 635 4.55 42.64 -13.12
CA SER A 635 5.05 43.97 -13.47
C SER A 635 6.42 43.93 -14.15
N VAL A 636 7.29 43.01 -13.75
CA VAL A 636 8.63 42.85 -14.34
C VAL A 636 8.57 42.31 -15.77
N MET A 637 7.65 41.39 -16.07
CA MET A 637 7.53 40.73 -17.39
C MET A 637 6.27 41.15 -18.16
N ARG A 638 5.83 42.40 -17.97
CA ARG A 638 4.53 42.88 -18.45
C ARG A 638 4.39 42.72 -19.96
N ASP A 639 5.40 43.15 -20.71
CA ASP A 639 5.37 43.15 -22.17
C ASP A 639 5.32 41.72 -22.71
N GLU A 640 6.08 40.78 -22.12
CA GLU A 640 6.04 39.37 -22.51
C GLU A 640 4.66 38.75 -22.27
N PHE A 641 4.03 39.08 -21.14
CA PHE A 641 2.70 38.55 -20.81
C PHE A 641 1.58 39.13 -21.68
N GLU A 642 1.64 40.41 -22.05
CA GLU A 642 0.68 41.04 -22.96
C GLU A 642 0.84 40.56 -24.41
N ASN A 643 2.07 40.26 -24.83
CA ASN A 643 2.37 39.75 -26.16
C ASN A 643 2.17 38.23 -26.29
N PHE A 644 1.93 37.50 -25.19
CA PHE A 644 1.73 36.06 -25.21
C PHE A 644 0.38 35.67 -25.85
N ARG A 645 0.42 35.37 -27.16
CA ARG A 645 -0.74 34.94 -27.96
C ARG A 645 -0.50 33.56 -28.57
N PRO A 646 -0.65 32.47 -27.79
CA PRO A 646 -0.45 31.13 -28.31
C PRO A 646 -1.51 30.80 -29.38
N ALA A 647 -1.09 30.13 -30.46
CA ALA A 647 -1.98 29.71 -31.53
C ALA A 647 -2.97 28.63 -31.05
N LEU A 648 -4.10 29.04 -30.49
CA LEU A 648 -5.11 28.19 -29.87
C LEU A 648 -6.50 28.40 -30.52
N PRO A 649 -7.35 27.36 -30.56
CA PRO A 649 -8.72 27.51 -31.03
C PRO A 649 -9.52 28.56 -30.23
N SER A 650 -10.28 29.40 -30.93
CA SER A 650 -11.07 30.50 -30.35
C SER A 650 -12.08 30.07 -29.29
N VAL A 651 -12.58 28.83 -29.38
CA VAL A 651 -13.49 28.22 -28.38
C VAL A 651 -12.95 28.23 -26.96
N TYR A 652 -11.63 28.28 -26.77
CA TYR A 652 -11.02 28.34 -25.44
C TYR A 652 -10.98 29.77 -24.86
N ASN A 653 -11.14 30.80 -25.69
CA ASN A 653 -11.13 32.21 -25.31
C ASN A 653 -9.90 32.58 -24.43
N PHE A 654 -8.72 32.05 -24.80
CA PHE A 654 -7.51 32.15 -23.98
C PHE A 654 -7.10 33.61 -23.75
N GLU A 655 -7.04 34.42 -24.81
CA GLU A 655 -6.56 35.81 -24.73
C GLU A 655 -7.38 36.64 -23.74
N ARG A 656 -8.72 36.60 -23.82
CA ARG A 656 -9.58 37.36 -22.91
C ARG A 656 -9.48 36.88 -21.47
N LYS A 657 -9.38 35.56 -21.27
CA LYS A 657 -9.21 34.97 -19.93
C LYS A 657 -7.86 35.33 -19.33
N TRP A 658 -6.80 35.33 -20.12
CA TRP A 658 -5.47 35.71 -19.70
C TRP A 658 -5.39 37.20 -19.35
N ALA A 659 -5.97 38.06 -20.18
CA ALA A 659 -6.10 39.49 -19.90
C ALA A 659 -6.84 39.76 -18.59
N PHE A 660 -7.94 39.04 -18.32
CA PHE A 660 -8.66 39.15 -17.05
C PHE A 660 -7.82 38.68 -15.85
N VAL A 661 -7.05 37.60 -15.98
CA VAL A 661 -6.14 37.12 -14.92
C VAL A 661 -5.14 38.21 -14.54
N MET A 662 -4.45 38.78 -15.52
CA MET A 662 -3.48 39.86 -15.31
C MET A 662 -4.15 41.09 -14.68
N TRP A 663 -5.24 41.57 -15.28
CA TRP A 663 -6.00 42.72 -14.79
C TRP A 663 -6.47 42.55 -13.34
N SER A 664 -6.93 41.34 -13.00
CA SER A 664 -7.40 41.04 -11.65
C SER A 664 -6.24 41.01 -10.67
N LEU A 665 -5.13 40.33 -10.97
CA LEU A 665 -4.00 40.16 -10.07
C LEU A 665 -3.39 41.51 -9.64
N GLU A 666 -3.22 42.44 -10.58
CA GLU A 666 -2.74 43.79 -10.25
C GLU A 666 -3.66 44.53 -9.27
N ARG A 667 -4.98 44.38 -9.44
CA ARG A 667 -5.95 45.00 -8.54
C ARG A 667 -6.05 44.26 -7.21
N GLN A 668 -5.81 42.95 -7.21
CA GLN A 668 -5.76 42.15 -5.99
C GLN A 668 -4.63 42.64 -5.07
N GLU A 669 -3.45 42.87 -5.64
CA GLU A 669 -2.29 43.41 -4.91
C GLU A 669 -2.59 44.80 -4.33
N ARG A 670 -3.09 45.73 -5.16
CA ARG A 670 -3.41 47.11 -4.70
C ARG A 670 -4.51 47.17 -3.64
N ARG A 671 -5.33 46.13 -3.53
CA ARG A 671 -6.49 46.05 -2.62
C ARG A 671 -6.31 44.99 -1.54
N ILE A 672 -5.08 44.54 -1.30
CA ILE A 672 -4.82 43.42 -0.40
C ILE A 672 -5.39 43.65 1.00
N GLN A 673 -5.33 44.89 1.51
CA GLN A 673 -5.90 45.26 2.82
C GLN A 673 -7.43 45.15 2.87
N ILE A 674 -8.12 45.39 1.75
CA ILE A 674 -9.57 45.18 1.64
C ILE A 674 -9.88 43.69 1.72
N PHE A 675 -9.10 42.86 1.02
CA PHE A 675 -9.29 41.40 1.04
C PHE A 675 -8.96 40.78 2.38
N ARG A 676 -7.95 41.30 3.07
CA ARG A 676 -7.63 40.90 4.44
C ARG A 676 -8.83 41.12 5.37
N ARG A 677 -9.43 42.31 5.34
CA ARG A 677 -10.66 42.60 6.11
C ARG A 677 -11.79 41.65 5.73
N LEU A 678 -12.04 41.48 4.43
CA LEU A 678 -13.07 40.57 3.94
C LEU A 678 -12.83 39.12 4.39
N PHE A 679 -11.59 38.62 4.37
CA PHE A 679 -11.26 37.28 4.85
C PHE A 679 -11.54 37.14 6.35
N MET A 680 -11.12 38.11 7.16
CA MET A 680 -11.38 38.10 8.60
C MET A 680 -12.89 38.16 8.92
N GLU A 681 -13.67 38.92 8.15
CA GLU A 681 -15.14 38.89 8.22
C GLU A 681 -15.71 37.50 7.90
N LYS A 682 -15.20 36.83 6.85
CA LYS A 682 -15.60 35.45 6.52
C LYS A 682 -15.22 34.46 7.62
N VAL A 683 -14.04 34.60 8.23
CA VAL A 683 -13.61 33.77 9.37
C VAL A 683 -14.58 33.94 10.53
N ALA A 684 -14.92 35.17 10.90
CA ALA A 684 -15.87 35.45 11.98
C ALA A 684 -17.25 34.83 11.73
N LEU A 685 -17.76 34.89 10.48
CA LEU A 685 -19.02 34.26 10.10
C LEU A 685 -18.97 32.72 10.23
N VAL A 686 -17.87 32.10 9.80
CA VAL A 686 -17.67 30.64 9.90
C VAL A 686 -17.58 30.19 11.36
N GLU A 687 -16.95 31.00 12.23
CA GLU A 687 -16.92 30.73 13.66
C GLU A 687 -18.30 30.84 14.30
N GLY A 688 -19.06 31.89 13.98
CA GLY A 688 -20.43 32.07 14.48
C GLY A 688 -21.39 30.95 14.06
N ALA A 689 -21.29 30.47 12.82
CA ALA A 689 -22.10 29.36 12.32
C ALA A 689 -21.79 28.01 13.02
N ALA A 690 -20.53 27.80 13.43
CA ALA A 690 -20.13 26.59 14.14
C ALA A 690 -20.64 26.55 15.59
N VAL A 691 -20.79 27.71 16.24
CA VAL A 691 -21.35 27.83 17.59
C VAL A 691 -22.86 27.56 17.58
N ALA A 692 -23.59 28.09 16.59
CA ALA A 692 -25.04 27.87 16.46
C ALA A 692 -25.43 26.42 16.09
N GLY A 693 -24.56 25.66 15.43
CA GLY A 693 -24.78 24.25 15.10
C GLY A 693 -24.44 23.26 16.24
N GLY A 694 -23.76 23.71 17.30
CA GLY A 694 -23.33 22.88 18.44
C GLY A 694 -24.40 22.68 19.53
N GLU A 695 -25.44 23.51 19.55
CA GLU A 695 -26.55 23.41 20.53
C GLU A 695 -27.70 22.50 20.04
N GLY A 696 -27.57 21.84 18.89
CA GLY A 696 -28.68 21.14 18.22
C GLY A 696 -28.51 19.66 17.89
N SER A 697 -27.48 18.93 18.37
CA SER A 697 -27.29 17.51 18.00
C SER A 697 -27.09 16.54 19.17
N ALA A 698 -28.00 16.60 20.16
CA ALA A 698 -28.43 15.38 20.82
C ALA A 698 -29.66 14.86 20.07
N THR A 699 -29.66 13.58 19.68
CA THR A 699 -30.70 12.83 18.93
C THR A 699 -30.81 13.05 17.41
N THR A 700 -30.08 12.27 16.61
CA THR A 700 -30.61 11.12 15.84
C THR A 700 -29.55 10.45 14.94
N THR A 701 -29.54 9.11 14.99
CA THR A 701 -28.88 8.07 14.15
C THR A 701 -27.36 7.92 14.18
#